data_AF-A0A8T3Y5N6-F1
#
_entry.id   AF-A0A8T3Y5N6-F1
#
_cell.length_a   1.000
_cell.length_b   1.000
_cell.length_c   1.000
_cell.angle_alpha   90.00
_cell.angle_beta   90.00
_cell.angle_gamma   90.00
#
_symmetry.space_group_name_H-M   'P 1'
#
loop_
_entity.id
_entity.type
_entity.pdbx_description
1 polymer ?
#
loop_
_entity_poly.entity_id
_entity_poly.type
_entity_poly.pdbx_seq_one_letter_code
_entity_poly.pdbx_strand_id
1 'polypeptide(L)'
;MNLKLVLSAVLFLASVSAIAAIDIAPSLSFTSDTTNTSSTATLTAVAVDPDTSPTTPDIVGITIYKDGAPDASSTCDGASSTCVLVDVEYEPSAGVHSYYATATDDEGNTATSDGIVITFTGTNAPPNISGIPDVNISEDSGYNPSLVNLWTYASDFEDSDSELVFTILNESNTTVVDCSITSGQFVDCSTVTGNATGSSLVFVQVSDGEATDVDDFTVTVTPVNDPVVANLSVILSNLTIPEDGNGTIDLVGAFSDVDNATFIYTASDSPDLVNVTFAGTVSTVQGLFNLNGNTTLTFTASDGAFSANRSVIVSITPVNDAPAWMTIPNQTWPEDTNLTLNLSLFSSDVDSPDLNWTVSGNVLINITIDNASGLAKFVPAADFFGSETVTFTATDGLLPTASNAVVLNVTNVNDAPVFNASAPLANLTLLEDVLNQSLDLSISFFDIDGPDINWTANATGPLTVAINQLTGIVNITSTANASGNGTIVFTATDGNLTSNASNTVFVTVLPVNDAPTLVTAIPNITFAEESSFTTNVTPNFFDVDNATLNYSVASDNPSITATMLPGGILNVSALADFFGSGNLTVTATDGTLIATSNLIVTVVTGVNDAPVLSVPLANTTFAEESSIIVNLASFFTDIDNTTLVFTASFNSSQVNVSVNGTNTTVTGVLNYFGPAPVTYTASDGALSANGTAFYTITNVNDAPIYSPALANQSANANLSFLYDINGLDIDGDAFTFNDNATQFAIGNATGIISFTPTTVETISVEVNVCDAVVCTPGFFTITVGPPVSLILNSTFNSTLFNGTFTNFTGVSVSTVNNSAVSVDWQINNSNVQKSTVTNTFVVNTNSTNSTLVNSSLTDCTVINSLVKNYVGASCFISDSVVDPPGGTNNVTGSTIVGGSTVLESDVLFSFVNGSRIVNSTKINSTIASSNVTASNNTNTTLTSSTETNSVTSDSTIASSTVINDTIISSTITTSTITNSNVTLSTITNSTMNLVSVFDATIASGVISAGTITSNGTTYNATASGPANLTDLINYAPVSSFTPTSPSVTLGSIITFTSTSTDLNIPGSLNDTLTFLWTFGDSTTANTSSVNKTYGSAGTFTVTLTVTDNFGASSTSTGTASIASAGGGGGGGGGGGGGGSSSSGSSSSGGAPPFNVTVFTPLAFPETEDEPETSEPVEPKVEPKPEPKPSTPTAAVVGADLDADLGIGFTIILGILLFGLTGYFVVRQILF
;
A
#
# COMPACT_ATOMS: atom_id res chain seq x y z
N MET A 1 -34.88 16.64 -93.38
CA MET A 1 -36.23 16.61 -94.02
C MET A 1 -36.08 16.94 -95.52
N ASN A 2 -37.16 17.09 -96.33
CA ASN A 2 -37.19 16.65 -97.74
C ASN A 2 -37.54 17.71 -98.86
N LEU A 3 -36.96 17.55 -100.09
CA LEU A 3 -37.51 17.72 -101.51
C LEU A 3 -37.75 19.09 -102.29
N LYS A 4 -38.28 19.08 -103.57
CA LYS A 4 -38.12 20.00 -104.82
C LYS A 4 -39.42 20.40 -105.70
N LEU A 5 -39.46 21.26 -106.83
CA LEU A 5 -40.23 21.22 -108.25
C LEU A 5 -40.79 22.50 -109.22
N VAL A 6 -40.73 22.54 -110.67
CA VAL A 6 -41.65 22.83 -112.00
C VAL A 6 -42.29 24.24 -112.71
N LEU A 7 -42.77 24.71 -114.01
CA LEU A 7 -42.87 24.60 -115.64
C LEU A 7 -43.79 25.62 -116.66
N SER A 8 -43.67 25.95 -118.08
CA SER A 8 -44.71 26.46 -119.26
C SER A 8 -44.40 27.27 -120.73
N ALA A 9 -45.25 27.46 -121.89
CA ALA A 9 -45.16 28.29 -123.30
C ALA A 9 -46.44 28.46 -124.42
N VAL A 10 -46.75 28.96 -125.76
CA VAL A 10 -46.34 29.60 -127.22
C VAL A 10 -47.50 30.12 -128.36
N LEU A 11 -47.33 30.75 -129.68
CA LEU A 11 -48.13 30.70 -131.13
C LEU A 11 -48.53 31.89 -132.34
N PHE A 12 -48.49 31.72 -133.78
CA PHE A 12 -49.15 32.20 -135.24
C PHE A 12 -49.47 33.66 -136.06
N LEU A 13 -49.91 34.09 -137.40
CA LEU A 13 -50.02 33.92 -139.03
C LEU A 13 -50.83 35.10 -139.99
N ALA A 14 -51.17 35.46 -141.37
CA ALA A 14 -51.01 35.38 -143.00
C ALA A 14 -51.94 36.43 -144.01
N SER A 15 -52.21 36.79 -145.40
CA SER A 15 -51.97 36.77 -147.03
C SER A 15 -52.80 37.86 -148.07
N VAL A 16 -53.08 38.20 -149.47
CA VAL A 16 -53.06 37.92 -151.10
C VAL A 16 -53.32 39.11 -152.34
N SER A 17 -53.78 38.99 -153.72
CA SER A 17 -53.68 39.87 -155.12
C SER A 17 -54.85 39.96 -156.37
N ALA A 18 -55.03 40.46 -157.74
CA ALA A 18 -54.52 41.23 -159.10
C ALA A 18 -55.51 41.57 -160.50
N ILE A 19 -55.21 42.26 -161.75
CA ILE A 19 -56.11 42.63 -163.10
C ILE A 19 -55.58 43.12 -164.68
N ALA A 20 -56.34 43.59 -165.84
CA ALA A 20 -55.99 43.92 -167.41
C ALA A 20 -56.87 44.83 -168.59
N ALA A 21 -56.60 45.03 -170.02
CA ALA A 21 -57.11 46.06 -171.20
C ALA A 21 -57.37 45.82 -172.89
N ILE A 22 -57.55 46.79 -173.96
CA ILE A 22 -57.79 46.79 -175.60
C ILE A 22 -57.71 48.13 -176.71
N ASP A 23 -57.27 48.21 -178.12
CA ASP A 23 -56.72 49.44 -179.09
C ASP A 23 -56.50 49.62 -180.76
N ILE A 24 -55.54 50.50 -181.39
CA ILE A 24 -54.81 50.77 -182.79
C ILE A 24 -53.28 51.32 -182.80
N ALA A 25 -52.47 51.24 -183.90
CA ALA A 25 -50.95 51.32 -183.96
C ALA A 25 -50.15 52.69 -183.91
N PRO A 26 -49.30 52.96 -182.88
CA PRO A 26 -48.70 54.29 -182.61
C PRO A 26 -47.29 54.59 -183.15
N SER A 27 -46.92 55.89 -183.11
CA SER A 27 -45.56 56.41 -183.36
C SER A 27 -44.75 56.59 -182.06
N LEU A 28 -43.42 56.41 -182.06
CA LEU A 28 -42.57 56.41 -180.84
C LEU A 28 -41.29 57.25 -180.99
N SER A 29 -40.89 57.93 -179.90
CA SER A 29 -39.61 58.63 -179.75
C SER A 29 -38.94 58.30 -178.40
N PHE A 30 -37.60 58.34 -178.35
CA PHE A 30 -36.81 58.03 -177.16
C PHE A 30 -35.67 59.05 -176.98
N THR A 31 -35.48 59.54 -175.76
CA THR A 31 -34.57 60.66 -175.44
C THR A 31 -33.94 60.51 -174.05
N SER A 32 -32.78 61.13 -173.85
CA SER A 32 -32.11 61.22 -172.54
C SER A 32 -31.95 62.67 -172.11
N ASP A 33 -32.21 62.97 -170.83
CA ASP A 33 -31.67 64.18 -170.20
C ASP A 33 -30.32 63.83 -169.57
N THR A 34 -29.30 64.61 -169.93
CA THR A 34 -27.90 64.42 -169.51
C THR A 34 -27.34 65.70 -168.86
N THR A 35 -28.21 66.62 -168.42
CA THR A 35 -27.83 67.99 -168.02
C THR A 35 -27.46 68.17 -166.55
N ASN A 36 -27.30 67.10 -165.77
CA ASN A 36 -26.96 67.20 -164.33
C ASN A 36 -25.73 66.35 -163.96
N THR A 37 -24.95 66.85 -162.99
CA THR A 37 -23.74 66.18 -162.47
C THR A 37 -24.00 65.47 -161.13
N SER A 38 -25.24 65.03 -160.93
CA SER A 38 -25.68 64.10 -159.88
C SER A 38 -25.68 62.66 -160.40
N SER A 39 -25.60 61.68 -159.52
CA SER A 39 -25.29 60.27 -159.84
C SER A 39 -26.38 59.46 -160.59
N THR A 40 -27.34 60.11 -161.25
CA THR A 40 -28.41 59.44 -162.00
C THR A 40 -28.74 60.16 -163.31
N ALA A 41 -29.17 59.41 -164.32
CA ALA A 41 -29.66 59.92 -165.60
C ALA A 41 -31.09 59.45 -165.86
N THR A 42 -31.87 60.24 -166.60
CA THR A 42 -33.29 59.96 -166.89
C THR A 42 -33.50 59.70 -168.38
N LEU A 43 -34.13 58.57 -168.71
CA LEU A 43 -34.49 58.19 -170.08
C LEU A 43 -36.01 58.27 -170.25
N THR A 44 -36.47 58.96 -171.30
CA THR A 44 -37.90 59.20 -171.56
C THR A 44 -38.29 58.69 -172.94
N ALA A 45 -39.31 57.84 -172.97
CA ALA A 45 -39.98 57.34 -174.17
C ALA A 45 -41.36 57.99 -174.30
N VAL A 46 -41.70 58.48 -175.50
CA VAL A 46 -42.99 59.12 -175.79
C VAL A 46 -43.59 58.49 -177.05
N ALA A 47 -44.73 57.82 -176.88
CA ALA A 47 -45.57 57.35 -177.97
C ALA A 47 -46.66 58.39 -178.33
N VAL A 48 -47.24 58.33 -179.52
CA VAL A 48 -48.45 59.08 -179.91
C VAL A 48 -49.21 58.28 -180.98
N ASP A 49 -50.49 58.03 -180.76
CA ASP A 49 -51.40 57.51 -181.79
C ASP A 49 -52.16 58.66 -182.52
N PRO A 50 -52.43 58.54 -183.84
CA PRO A 50 -53.15 59.56 -184.60
C PRO A 50 -54.69 59.40 -184.69
N ASP A 51 -55.34 58.33 -184.23
CA ASP A 51 -56.80 58.27 -184.18
C ASP A 51 -57.37 59.10 -182.99
N THR A 52 -58.64 59.49 -183.08
CA THR A 52 -59.28 60.46 -182.18
C THR A 52 -60.76 60.12 -181.91
N SER A 53 -61.06 58.83 -181.74
CA SER A 53 -62.39 58.34 -181.34
C SER A 53 -62.58 58.44 -179.81
N PRO A 54 -63.61 59.14 -179.28
CA PRO A 54 -63.56 59.69 -177.92
C PRO A 54 -64.02 58.74 -176.80
N THR A 55 -63.61 57.47 -176.80
CA THR A 55 -64.00 56.50 -175.73
C THR A 55 -62.92 55.54 -175.20
N THR A 56 -61.73 55.51 -175.81
CA THR A 56 -60.54 54.76 -175.33
C THR A 56 -59.29 55.65 -175.38
N PRO A 57 -58.28 55.41 -174.54
CA PRO A 57 -56.92 55.91 -174.77
C PRO A 57 -56.15 54.85 -175.56
N ASP A 58 -55.74 55.22 -176.77
CA ASP A 58 -55.30 54.26 -177.77
C ASP A 58 -53.76 53.96 -177.66
N ILE A 59 -53.31 53.33 -176.54
CA ILE A 59 -51.95 52.76 -176.29
C ILE A 59 -51.98 51.71 -175.15
N VAL A 60 -51.54 50.44 -175.36
CA VAL A 60 -51.46 49.44 -174.25
C VAL A 60 -50.17 49.47 -173.45
N GLY A 61 -49.05 49.88 -174.06
CA GLY A 61 -47.80 49.96 -173.32
C GLY A 61 -46.55 50.31 -174.11
N ILE A 62 -45.62 50.94 -173.40
CA ILE A 62 -44.23 51.16 -173.83
C ILE A 62 -43.34 50.27 -172.96
N THR A 63 -42.27 49.70 -173.51
CA THR A 63 -41.28 48.89 -172.79
C THR A 63 -39.89 49.40 -173.13
N ILE A 64 -39.06 49.65 -172.12
CA ILE A 64 -37.64 50.00 -172.28
C ILE A 64 -36.81 48.73 -172.12
N TYR A 65 -35.75 48.59 -172.92
CA TYR A 65 -34.83 47.45 -172.92
C TYR A 65 -33.43 47.90 -172.53
N LYS A 66 -32.76 47.14 -171.67
CA LYS A 66 -31.33 47.25 -171.32
C LYS A 66 -30.59 46.04 -171.90
N ASP A 67 -29.60 46.28 -172.75
CA ASP A 67 -28.74 45.26 -173.39
C ASP A 67 -29.51 44.10 -174.06
N GLY A 68 -30.72 44.38 -174.56
CA GLY A 68 -31.60 43.43 -175.25
C GLY A 68 -32.61 42.69 -174.37
N ALA A 69 -32.62 42.91 -173.05
CA ALA A 69 -33.64 42.40 -172.13
C ALA A 69 -34.59 43.53 -171.68
N PRO A 70 -35.89 43.28 -171.42
CA PRO A 70 -36.78 44.29 -170.84
C PRO A 70 -36.29 44.76 -169.48
N ASP A 71 -36.22 46.08 -169.26
CA ASP A 71 -35.77 46.65 -167.99
C ASP A 71 -36.94 46.80 -167.01
N ALA A 72 -36.93 45.94 -165.99
CA ALA A 72 -37.98 45.85 -164.97
C ALA A 72 -38.05 47.08 -164.02
N SER A 73 -37.10 48.02 -164.12
CA SER A 73 -37.10 49.28 -163.35
C SER A 73 -37.88 50.42 -164.01
N SER A 74 -38.25 50.29 -165.29
CA SER A 74 -38.93 51.38 -166.03
C SER A 74 -40.38 51.60 -165.59
N THR A 75 -40.72 52.86 -165.24
CA THR A 75 -42.07 53.24 -164.82
C THR A 75 -42.88 53.86 -165.96
N CYS A 76 -43.89 53.15 -166.43
CA CYS A 76 -44.83 53.63 -167.43
C CYS A 76 -46.19 53.93 -166.78
N ASP A 77 -46.72 55.14 -166.98
CA ASP A 77 -48.07 55.50 -166.51
C ASP A 77 -49.10 54.96 -167.51
N GLY A 78 -49.77 53.87 -167.14
CA GLY A 78 -50.61 53.00 -167.99
C GLY A 78 -51.95 53.61 -168.47
N ALA A 79 -52.02 54.92 -168.62
CA ALA A 79 -53.05 55.66 -169.35
C ALA A 79 -52.48 56.90 -170.07
N SER A 80 -51.15 57.04 -170.13
CA SER A 80 -50.45 58.14 -170.79
C SER A 80 -49.55 57.60 -171.90
N SER A 81 -49.36 58.39 -172.95
CA SER A 81 -48.50 58.05 -174.10
C SER A 81 -47.00 58.20 -173.77
N THR A 82 -46.60 57.90 -172.53
CA THR A 82 -45.29 58.24 -171.96
C THR A 82 -44.79 57.17 -170.99
N CYS A 83 -43.51 56.82 -171.09
CA CYS A 83 -42.83 55.99 -170.10
C CYS A 83 -41.46 56.60 -169.75
N VAL A 84 -41.11 56.59 -168.46
CA VAL A 84 -39.89 57.19 -167.95
C VAL A 84 -39.13 56.17 -167.12
N LEU A 85 -37.86 55.96 -167.46
CA LEU A 85 -36.89 55.34 -166.58
C LEU A 85 -36.14 56.45 -165.84
N VAL A 86 -36.48 56.61 -164.56
CA VAL A 86 -35.74 57.44 -163.60
C VAL A 86 -34.68 56.55 -162.95
N ASP A 87 -33.57 57.15 -162.53
CA ASP A 87 -32.51 56.49 -161.76
C ASP A 87 -31.83 55.29 -162.45
N VAL A 88 -31.20 55.57 -163.60
CA VAL A 88 -30.06 54.75 -164.07
C VAL A 88 -28.89 54.98 -163.10
N GLU A 89 -28.85 54.20 -162.02
CA GLU A 89 -27.85 54.29 -160.95
C GLU A 89 -26.47 53.71 -161.33
N TYR A 90 -25.50 54.04 -160.48
CA TYR A 90 -24.09 53.77 -160.63
C TYR A 90 -23.72 52.33 -160.23
N GLU A 91 -23.28 51.52 -161.20
CA GLU A 91 -22.71 50.19 -160.95
C GLU A 91 -21.22 50.31 -160.59
N PRO A 92 -20.73 49.73 -159.47
CA PRO A 92 -19.35 49.86 -159.03
C PRO A 92 -18.33 49.04 -159.84
N SER A 93 -18.77 48.26 -160.83
CA SER A 93 -17.89 47.57 -161.77
C SER A 93 -17.81 48.30 -163.12
N ALA A 94 -16.59 48.41 -163.67
CA ALA A 94 -16.36 49.19 -164.89
C ALA A 94 -16.94 48.50 -166.13
N GLY A 95 -18.06 48.99 -166.64
CA GLY A 95 -18.81 48.41 -167.77
C GLY A 95 -19.40 49.44 -168.73
N VAL A 96 -20.01 48.95 -169.81
CA VAL A 96 -20.68 49.75 -170.85
C VAL A 96 -22.04 49.10 -171.16
N HIS A 97 -23.12 49.89 -171.12
CA HIS A 97 -24.51 49.42 -171.27
C HIS A 97 -25.27 50.18 -172.36
N SER A 98 -26.27 49.55 -172.96
CA SER A 98 -27.05 50.04 -174.10
C SER A 98 -28.58 49.97 -173.88
N TYR A 99 -29.32 50.95 -174.41
CA TYR A 99 -30.76 51.12 -174.14
C TYR A 99 -31.59 51.52 -175.38
N TYR A 100 -32.82 51.01 -175.51
CA TYR A 100 -33.83 51.41 -176.52
C TYR A 100 -35.27 51.15 -176.02
N ALA A 101 -36.31 51.60 -176.74
CA ALA A 101 -37.71 51.41 -176.36
C ALA A 101 -38.61 50.85 -177.49
N THR A 102 -39.70 50.18 -177.12
CA THR A 102 -40.78 49.73 -178.01
C THR A 102 -42.15 50.14 -177.49
N ALA A 103 -43.10 50.46 -178.36
CA ALA A 103 -44.51 50.73 -178.02
C ALA A 103 -45.41 49.73 -178.73
N THR A 104 -46.51 49.37 -178.07
CA THR A 104 -47.53 48.43 -178.56
C THR A 104 -48.89 49.09 -178.43
N ASP A 105 -49.72 48.95 -179.45
CA ASP A 105 -51.15 49.11 -179.29
C ASP A 105 -51.75 47.89 -178.58
N ASP A 106 -52.91 48.02 -177.97
CA ASP A 106 -53.69 46.87 -177.48
C ASP A 106 -54.37 46.02 -178.62
N GLU A 107 -54.14 46.30 -179.91
CA GLU A 107 -54.57 45.49 -181.08
C GLU A 107 -53.48 44.49 -181.54
N GLY A 108 -52.24 44.64 -181.04
CA GLY A 108 -51.04 43.84 -181.31
C GLY A 108 -49.99 44.42 -182.27
N ASN A 109 -50.15 45.63 -182.82
CA ASN A 109 -49.17 46.31 -183.66
C ASN A 109 -48.13 47.08 -182.83
N THR A 110 -46.91 47.24 -183.35
CA THR A 110 -45.75 47.73 -182.57
C THR A 110 -44.82 48.69 -183.33
N ALA A 111 -44.17 49.58 -182.59
CA ALA A 111 -43.13 50.50 -183.04
C ALA A 111 -41.88 50.47 -182.13
N THR A 112 -40.72 50.89 -182.63
CA THR A 112 -39.41 50.78 -181.94
C THR A 112 -38.55 52.03 -182.17
N SER A 113 -37.76 52.43 -181.18
CA SER A 113 -36.86 53.59 -181.25
C SER A 113 -35.41 53.25 -181.62
N ASP A 114 -34.63 54.27 -181.99
CA ASP A 114 -33.16 54.23 -181.90
C ASP A 114 -32.69 54.25 -180.42
N GLY A 115 -31.40 54.00 -180.14
CA GLY A 115 -30.85 53.73 -178.79
C GLY A 115 -29.58 54.50 -178.34
N ILE A 116 -29.18 54.33 -177.06
CA ILE A 116 -28.21 55.16 -176.29
C ILE A 116 -27.24 54.30 -175.40
N VAL A 117 -26.07 54.83 -174.95
CA VAL A 117 -24.95 54.08 -174.25
C VAL A 117 -24.22 54.88 -173.10
N ILE A 118 -23.72 54.24 -171.99
CA ILE A 118 -23.19 54.85 -170.70
C ILE A 118 -21.95 54.09 -170.03
N THR A 119 -21.15 54.60 -169.02
CA THR A 119 -19.85 54.02 -168.43
C THR A 119 -19.36 54.52 -166.98
N PHE A 120 -18.59 53.75 -166.12
CA PHE A 120 -18.24 54.00 -164.62
C PHE A 120 -16.87 53.41 -163.96
N THR A 121 -16.37 53.72 -162.68
CA THR A 121 -15.11 53.22 -161.91
C THR A 121 -14.83 53.60 -160.35
N GLY A 122 -14.18 52.78 -159.42
CA GLY A 122 -13.93 53.04 -157.91
C GLY A 122 -12.58 52.64 -157.11
N THR A 123 -12.49 52.62 -155.73
CA THR A 123 -11.26 52.46 -154.77
C THR A 123 -11.44 51.81 -153.31
N ASN A 124 -10.38 51.67 -152.41
CA ASN A 124 -10.17 50.77 -151.18
C ASN A 124 -10.30 51.32 -149.69
N ALA A 125 -10.26 50.44 -148.63
CA ALA A 125 -10.37 50.70 -147.14
C ALA A 125 -9.44 49.81 -146.19
N PRO A 126 -9.56 49.81 -144.82
CA PRO A 126 -8.69 49.05 -143.85
C PRO A 126 -9.38 48.20 -142.71
N PRO A 127 -8.65 47.32 -141.96
CA PRO A 127 -9.18 46.33 -140.99
C PRO A 127 -9.55 46.84 -139.58
N ASN A 128 -10.23 45.99 -138.80
CA ASN A 128 -10.72 46.25 -137.42
C ASN A 128 -10.53 45.03 -136.47
N ILE A 129 -10.14 45.25 -135.20
CA ILE A 129 -10.09 44.24 -134.11
C ILE A 129 -10.70 44.79 -132.80
N SER A 130 -11.61 44.05 -132.17
CA SER A 130 -12.15 44.44 -130.85
C SER A 130 -12.89 43.32 -130.10
N GLY A 131 -12.75 43.30 -128.77
CA GLY A 131 -13.54 42.50 -127.85
C GLY A 131 -12.84 41.27 -127.28
N ILE A 132 -11.51 41.27 -127.21
CA ILE A 132 -10.73 40.15 -126.66
C ILE A 132 -11.03 39.99 -125.14
N PRO A 133 -11.34 38.78 -124.63
CA PRO A 133 -11.74 38.59 -123.24
C PRO A 133 -10.55 38.38 -122.27
N ASP A 134 -10.67 38.90 -121.05
CA ASP A 134 -9.81 38.56 -119.91
C ASP A 134 -9.88 37.06 -119.57
N VAL A 135 -8.77 36.50 -119.08
CA VAL A 135 -8.60 35.07 -118.78
C VAL A 135 -7.83 34.82 -117.47
N ASN A 136 -8.19 33.75 -116.76
CA ASN A 136 -7.54 33.36 -115.50
C ASN A 136 -6.90 31.97 -115.62
N ILE A 137 -5.70 31.83 -115.06
CA ILE A 137 -4.92 30.58 -114.97
C ILE A 137 -4.38 30.39 -113.54
N SER A 138 -3.90 29.19 -113.21
CA SER A 138 -3.31 28.87 -111.89
C SER A 138 -1.81 29.02 -111.96
N GLU A 139 -1.12 29.40 -110.88
CA GLU A 139 0.35 29.49 -110.90
C GLU A 139 1.04 28.16 -111.28
N ASP A 140 0.48 27.04 -110.83
CA ASP A 140 0.90 25.67 -111.18
C ASP A 140 0.51 25.21 -112.59
N SER A 141 -0.30 25.95 -113.36
CA SER A 141 -0.84 25.42 -114.63
C SER A 141 0.20 25.34 -115.75
N GLY A 142 1.34 26.03 -115.61
CA GLY A 142 2.45 25.97 -116.56
C GLY A 142 2.06 26.56 -117.91
N TYR A 143 2.12 25.76 -118.97
CA TYR A 143 1.81 26.16 -120.34
C TYR A 143 0.33 25.94 -120.69
N ASN A 144 -0.35 27.02 -121.08
CA ASN A 144 -1.77 27.08 -121.39
C ASN A 144 -1.96 27.44 -122.88
N PRO A 145 -2.03 26.45 -123.79
CA PRO A 145 -2.17 26.69 -125.22
C PRO A 145 -3.61 27.06 -125.62
N SER A 146 -3.73 27.85 -126.70
CA SER A 146 -4.98 28.26 -127.35
C SER A 146 -5.97 28.96 -126.41
N LEU A 147 -5.43 29.82 -125.53
CA LEU A 147 -6.16 30.53 -124.50
C LEU A 147 -7.11 31.60 -125.07
N VAL A 148 -6.73 32.20 -126.20
CA VAL A 148 -7.53 33.15 -127.00
C VAL A 148 -7.39 32.81 -128.49
N ASN A 149 -8.46 32.97 -129.28
CA ASN A 149 -8.44 32.82 -130.75
C ASN A 149 -8.77 34.15 -131.44
N LEU A 150 -7.76 34.82 -132.01
CA LEU A 150 -7.82 36.21 -132.47
C LEU A 150 -8.70 36.41 -133.72
N TRP A 151 -8.81 35.42 -134.60
CA TRP A 151 -9.78 35.42 -135.72
C TRP A 151 -11.25 35.50 -135.26
N THR A 152 -11.56 35.32 -133.98
CA THR A 152 -12.93 35.51 -133.46
C THR A 152 -13.27 37.00 -133.22
N TYR A 153 -12.27 37.88 -133.26
CA TYR A 153 -12.35 39.27 -132.77
C TYR A 153 -11.90 40.31 -133.80
N ALA A 154 -11.48 39.90 -135.00
CA ALA A 154 -11.03 40.78 -136.08
C ALA A 154 -11.74 40.48 -137.41
N SER A 155 -11.82 41.47 -138.29
CA SER A 155 -12.46 41.36 -139.61
C SER A 155 -12.02 42.49 -140.55
N ASP A 156 -12.04 42.22 -141.86
CA ASP A 156 -11.98 43.21 -142.93
C ASP A 156 -13.15 43.01 -143.93
N PHE A 157 -13.34 43.94 -144.86
CA PHE A 157 -14.35 43.86 -145.93
C PHE A 157 -13.73 43.62 -147.32
N GLU A 158 -12.54 44.17 -147.57
CA GLU A 158 -11.82 44.02 -148.83
C GLU A 158 -10.99 42.73 -148.89
N ASP A 159 -10.32 42.36 -147.80
CA ASP A 159 -9.41 41.21 -147.67
C ASP A 159 -9.98 40.08 -146.79
N SER A 160 -9.40 38.87 -146.85
CA SER A 160 -9.89 37.71 -146.09
C SER A 160 -9.21 37.54 -144.73
N ASP A 161 -9.90 36.88 -143.77
CA ASP A 161 -9.33 36.53 -142.47
C ASP A 161 -7.96 35.82 -142.55
N SER A 162 -7.71 35.07 -143.62
CA SER A 162 -6.45 34.36 -143.88
C SER A 162 -5.29 35.23 -144.39
N GLU A 163 -5.56 36.48 -144.75
CA GLU A 163 -4.57 37.50 -145.10
C GLU A 163 -4.23 38.41 -143.90
N LEU A 164 -5.08 38.43 -142.86
CA LEU A 164 -4.83 39.19 -141.63
C LEU A 164 -3.68 38.61 -140.78
N VAL A 165 -2.74 39.48 -140.39
CA VAL A 165 -1.56 39.13 -139.58
C VAL A 165 -1.67 39.73 -138.18
N PHE A 166 -1.52 38.89 -137.14
CA PHE A 166 -1.57 39.31 -135.75
C PHE A 166 -0.18 39.40 -135.09
N THR A 167 0.02 40.32 -134.15
CA THR A 167 1.27 40.48 -133.39
C THR A 167 1.00 40.99 -131.98
N ILE A 168 1.59 40.37 -130.95
CA ILE A 168 1.63 40.94 -129.59
C ILE A 168 2.63 42.10 -129.58
N LEU A 169 2.17 43.28 -129.19
CA LEU A 169 2.98 44.50 -129.12
C LEU A 169 3.77 44.62 -127.82
N ASN A 170 3.14 44.26 -126.69
CA ASN A 170 3.71 44.37 -125.36
C ASN A 170 2.92 43.53 -124.35
N GLU A 171 3.61 43.05 -123.32
CA GLU A 171 3.01 42.41 -122.14
C GLU A 171 3.52 43.10 -120.88
N SER A 172 2.61 43.41 -119.95
CA SER A 172 2.96 44.24 -118.78
C SER A 172 3.79 43.52 -117.71
N ASN A 173 3.76 42.19 -117.64
CA ASN A 173 4.39 41.41 -116.57
C ASN A 173 4.84 40.00 -116.99
N THR A 174 5.86 39.94 -117.85
CA THR A 174 6.53 38.70 -118.29
C THR A 174 7.32 37.97 -117.19
N THR A 175 7.11 38.30 -115.91
CA THR A 175 7.69 37.55 -114.76
C THR A 175 6.67 36.66 -114.06
N VAL A 176 5.38 36.89 -114.30
CA VAL A 176 4.28 36.06 -113.80
C VAL A 176 3.76 35.16 -114.93
N VAL A 177 3.50 35.73 -116.10
CA VAL A 177 3.04 35.00 -117.29
C VAL A 177 3.67 35.58 -118.56
N ASP A 178 4.09 34.70 -119.47
CA ASP A 178 4.74 35.01 -120.76
C ASP A 178 3.88 34.42 -121.89
N CYS A 179 3.31 35.26 -122.75
CA CYS A 179 2.42 34.83 -123.83
C CYS A 179 3.07 34.95 -125.23
N SER A 180 2.45 34.30 -126.22
CA SER A 180 2.93 34.29 -127.60
C SER A 180 1.79 33.95 -128.57
N ILE A 181 1.89 34.42 -129.83
CA ILE A 181 0.96 34.02 -130.89
C ILE A 181 1.49 32.78 -131.59
N THR A 182 0.69 31.71 -131.61
CA THR A 182 0.99 30.47 -132.34
C THR A 182 -0.04 30.20 -133.43
N SER A 183 0.40 29.47 -134.47
CA SER A 183 -0.38 29.15 -135.68
C SER A 183 -0.98 30.36 -136.43
N GLY A 184 -0.52 31.59 -136.13
CA GLY A 184 -1.01 32.84 -136.73
C GLY A 184 -2.31 33.39 -136.13
N GLN A 185 -2.95 32.69 -135.17
CA GLN A 185 -4.30 33.05 -134.68
C GLN A 185 -4.50 32.84 -133.17
N PHE A 186 -3.72 31.99 -132.51
CA PHE A 186 -3.96 31.62 -131.10
C PHE A 186 -2.97 32.35 -130.18
N VAL A 187 -3.44 32.82 -129.02
CA VAL A 187 -2.54 33.23 -127.94
C VAL A 187 -2.34 32.05 -126.97
N ASP A 188 -1.08 31.66 -126.77
CA ASP A 188 -0.66 30.66 -125.79
C ASP A 188 0.12 31.36 -124.66
N CYS A 189 -0.10 30.98 -123.39
CA CYS A 189 0.50 31.65 -122.23
C CYS A 189 1.13 30.66 -121.22
N SER A 190 2.33 30.97 -120.72
CA SER A 190 3.07 30.15 -119.75
C SER A 190 3.26 30.87 -118.41
N THR A 191 2.98 30.22 -117.27
CA THR A 191 3.46 30.72 -115.97
C THR A 191 4.98 30.55 -115.88
N VAL A 192 5.68 31.63 -115.51
CA VAL A 192 7.14 31.75 -115.74
C VAL A 192 7.96 31.28 -114.55
N THR A 193 7.47 31.52 -113.34
CA THR A 193 8.03 31.02 -112.08
C THR A 193 6.91 30.38 -111.27
N GLY A 194 7.15 29.19 -110.70
CA GLY A 194 6.23 28.61 -109.72
C GLY A 194 6.06 29.53 -108.52
N ASN A 195 4.89 29.48 -107.88
CA ASN A 195 4.53 30.29 -106.71
C ASN A 195 4.54 31.82 -106.98
N ALA A 196 4.26 32.25 -108.23
CA ALA A 196 4.19 33.65 -108.61
C ALA A 196 2.77 34.04 -109.08
N THR A 197 2.11 34.86 -108.26
CA THR A 197 0.77 35.38 -108.54
C THR A 197 0.77 36.84 -109.02
N GLY A 198 -0.30 37.23 -109.72
CA GLY A 198 -0.46 38.57 -110.26
C GLY A 198 -1.25 38.58 -111.56
N SER A 199 -1.13 39.64 -112.34
CA SER A 199 -1.70 39.71 -113.69
C SER A 199 -0.75 40.36 -114.69
N SER A 200 -1.01 40.13 -115.97
CA SER A 200 -0.36 40.78 -117.11
C SER A 200 -1.40 41.20 -118.15
N LEU A 201 -1.43 42.48 -118.53
CA LEU A 201 -2.14 42.99 -119.69
C LEU A 201 -1.33 42.74 -120.97
N VAL A 202 -1.98 42.27 -122.03
CA VAL A 202 -1.41 41.83 -123.31
C VAL A 202 -2.06 42.63 -124.44
N PHE A 203 -1.24 43.35 -125.23
CA PHE A 203 -1.71 44.18 -126.36
C PHE A 203 -1.50 43.45 -127.69
N VAL A 204 -2.54 43.38 -128.54
CA VAL A 204 -2.54 42.65 -129.82
C VAL A 204 -2.89 43.57 -130.99
N GLN A 205 -2.03 43.62 -132.00
CA GLN A 205 -2.26 44.29 -133.27
C GLN A 205 -2.73 43.32 -134.35
N VAL A 206 -3.61 43.77 -135.26
CA VAL A 206 -3.94 43.12 -136.54
C VAL A 206 -3.50 44.01 -137.73
N SER A 207 -3.22 43.42 -138.89
CA SER A 207 -2.88 44.12 -140.14
C SER A 207 -3.32 43.34 -141.37
N ASP A 208 -3.76 44.05 -142.42
CA ASP A 208 -3.99 43.59 -143.80
C ASP A 208 -2.69 43.54 -144.64
N GLY A 209 -1.76 44.46 -144.36
CA GLY A 209 -0.52 44.70 -145.10
C GLY A 209 -0.26 46.17 -145.44
N GLU A 210 -1.27 47.04 -145.42
CA GLU A 210 -1.20 48.47 -145.72
C GLU A 210 -1.67 49.37 -144.54
N ALA A 211 -2.50 48.83 -143.64
CA ALA A 211 -3.06 49.44 -142.43
C ALA A 211 -3.08 48.46 -141.23
N THR A 212 -3.48 48.94 -140.05
CA THR A 212 -3.46 48.17 -138.78
C THR A 212 -4.47 48.65 -137.75
N ASP A 213 -4.94 47.77 -136.87
CA ASP A 213 -5.75 48.10 -135.68
C ASP A 213 -5.29 47.31 -134.42
N VAL A 214 -5.70 47.71 -133.21
CA VAL A 214 -5.16 47.18 -131.92
C VAL A 214 -6.21 47.05 -130.82
N ASP A 215 -6.22 45.92 -130.09
CA ASP A 215 -7.04 45.66 -128.89
C ASP A 215 -6.19 45.03 -127.75
N ASP A 216 -6.70 44.95 -126.51
CA ASP A 216 -5.97 44.40 -125.35
C ASP A 216 -6.83 43.55 -124.38
N PHE A 217 -6.17 42.66 -123.62
CA PHE A 217 -6.82 41.80 -122.63
C PHE A 217 -5.89 41.41 -121.46
N THR A 218 -6.45 40.97 -120.33
CA THR A 218 -5.71 40.62 -119.12
C THR A 218 -5.61 39.11 -118.91
N VAL A 219 -4.41 38.62 -118.56
CA VAL A 219 -4.17 37.29 -118.02
C VAL A 219 -3.90 37.39 -116.52
N THR A 220 -4.67 36.68 -115.69
CA THR A 220 -4.51 36.67 -114.22
C THR A 220 -4.10 35.30 -113.69
N VAL A 221 -3.07 35.25 -112.84
CA VAL A 221 -2.51 34.05 -112.23
C VAL A 221 -2.88 33.97 -110.74
N THR A 222 -3.60 32.92 -110.34
CA THR A 222 -4.17 32.77 -108.98
C THR A 222 -3.41 31.78 -108.09
N PRO A 223 -3.36 32.01 -106.77
CA PRO A 223 -2.60 31.18 -105.82
C PRO A 223 -3.18 29.78 -105.56
N VAL A 224 -2.31 28.83 -105.18
CA VAL A 224 -2.64 27.48 -104.70
C VAL A 224 -1.81 27.17 -103.44
N ASN A 225 -2.42 26.55 -102.42
CA ASN A 225 -1.75 26.25 -101.14
C ASN A 225 -0.75 25.08 -101.28
N ASP A 226 0.52 25.35 -100.97
CA ASP A 226 1.61 24.36 -101.05
C ASP A 226 1.66 23.41 -99.82
N PRO A 227 2.51 22.34 -99.80
CA PRO A 227 2.67 21.47 -98.64
C PRO A 227 3.72 21.92 -97.63
N VAL A 228 3.34 21.93 -96.35
CA VAL A 228 4.24 22.12 -95.19
C VAL A 228 5.48 21.21 -95.25
N VAL A 229 6.68 21.78 -95.10
CA VAL A 229 7.97 21.08 -95.13
C VAL A 229 8.64 21.00 -93.75
N ALA A 230 9.15 19.83 -93.38
CA ALA A 230 10.02 19.66 -92.21
C ALA A 230 11.47 20.08 -92.53
N ASN A 231 11.97 21.12 -91.86
CA ASN A 231 13.31 21.65 -92.09
C ASN A 231 14.38 20.83 -91.34
N LEU A 232 14.95 19.84 -92.03
CA LEU A 232 16.00 18.96 -91.50
C LEU A 232 17.31 19.68 -91.12
N SER A 233 17.50 20.95 -91.50
CA SER A 233 18.68 21.74 -91.11
C SER A 233 18.65 22.21 -89.66
N VAL A 234 17.45 22.32 -89.07
CA VAL A 234 17.29 22.61 -87.63
C VAL A 234 17.46 21.30 -86.86
N ILE A 235 18.38 21.25 -85.89
CA ILE A 235 18.61 20.06 -85.08
C ILE A 235 17.73 20.11 -83.84
N LEU A 236 16.70 19.26 -83.79
CA LEU A 236 16.00 18.94 -82.54
C LEU A 236 16.88 17.98 -81.73
N SER A 237 17.16 18.31 -80.48
CA SER A 237 17.98 17.47 -79.59
C SER A 237 17.09 16.52 -78.78
N ASN A 238 17.60 15.32 -78.50
CA ASN A 238 16.97 14.40 -77.54
C ASN A 238 16.91 15.05 -76.15
N LEU A 239 15.83 14.81 -75.42
CA LEU A 239 15.61 15.35 -74.08
C LEU A 239 15.94 14.28 -73.03
N THR A 240 16.44 14.71 -71.87
CA THR A 240 16.56 13.86 -70.69
C THR A 240 16.01 14.62 -69.48
N ILE A 241 15.11 14.00 -68.75
CA ILE A 241 14.43 14.53 -67.57
C ILE A 241 14.39 13.42 -66.49
N PRO A 242 14.34 13.77 -65.20
CA PRO A 242 13.88 12.81 -64.19
C PRO A 242 12.40 12.51 -64.38
N GLU A 243 11.91 11.41 -63.78
CA GLU A 243 10.48 11.29 -63.48
C GLU A 243 10.04 12.43 -62.54
N ASP A 244 8.79 12.87 -62.69
CA ASP A 244 8.24 14.16 -62.19
C ASP A 244 8.99 15.44 -62.61
N GLY A 245 10.06 15.30 -63.37
CA GLY A 245 10.73 16.39 -64.05
C GLY A 245 9.90 17.00 -65.18
N ASN A 246 10.26 18.22 -65.54
CA ASN A 246 9.85 18.81 -66.82
C ASN A 246 11.07 19.29 -67.60
N GLY A 247 10.90 19.38 -68.92
CA GLY A 247 11.88 19.92 -69.85
C GLY A 247 11.18 20.47 -71.09
N THR A 248 11.92 21.17 -71.96
CA THR A 248 11.34 21.88 -73.09
C THR A 248 12.01 21.54 -74.41
N ILE A 249 11.22 21.38 -75.47
CA ILE A 249 11.68 21.22 -76.85
C ILE A 249 11.09 22.36 -77.68
N ASP A 250 11.95 23.18 -78.28
CA ASP A 250 11.58 24.29 -79.15
C ASP A 250 11.52 23.84 -80.62
N LEU A 251 10.46 24.24 -81.32
CA LEU A 251 10.19 23.91 -82.73
C LEU A 251 10.37 25.11 -83.67
N VAL A 252 10.89 26.26 -83.21
CA VAL A 252 11.20 27.43 -84.06
C VAL A 252 12.01 27.01 -85.29
N GLY A 253 11.47 27.30 -86.48
CA GLY A 253 12.11 27.01 -87.76
C GLY A 253 12.27 25.53 -88.11
N ALA A 254 11.81 24.60 -87.26
CA ALA A 254 11.86 23.15 -87.50
C ALA A 254 10.90 22.70 -88.61
N PHE A 255 9.95 23.56 -88.97
CA PHE A 255 8.98 23.44 -90.05
C PHE A 255 8.90 24.77 -90.80
N SER A 256 8.57 24.71 -92.09
CA SER A 256 8.47 25.87 -92.98
C SER A 256 7.48 25.59 -94.10
N ASP A 257 6.77 26.62 -94.53
CA ASP A 257 5.78 26.62 -95.60
C ASP A 257 5.93 27.97 -96.34
N VAL A 258 5.55 28.01 -97.62
CA VAL A 258 5.77 29.20 -98.47
C VAL A 258 4.61 30.19 -98.39
N ASP A 259 3.39 29.70 -98.15
CA ASP A 259 2.18 30.51 -98.01
C ASP A 259 1.89 30.82 -96.54
N ASN A 260 2.03 29.80 -95.69
CA ASN A 260 1.49 29.77 -94.34
C ASN A 260 2.57 29.94 -93.26
N ALA A 261 2.77 31.18 -92.80
CA ALA A 261 3.73 31.53 -91.75
C ALA A 261 3.35 31.05 -90.32
N THR A 262 2.26 30.28 -90.16
CA THR A 262 1.73 29.84 -88.85
C THR A 262 1.23 28.40 -88.89
N PHE A 263 1.66 27.58 -87.92
CA PHE A 263 1.30 26.17 -87.82
C PHE A 263 0.49 25.85 -86.56
N ILE A 264 -0.42 24.90 -86.70
CA ILE A 264 -1.01 24.15 -85.59
C ILE A 264 -0.04 23.01 -85.25
N TYR A 265 0.50 23.03 -84.03
CA TYR A 265 1.38 21.97 -83.53
C TYR A 265 0.60 20.93 -82.72
N THR A 266 0.93 19.67 -82.94
CA THR A 266 0.54 18.54 -82.08
C THR A 266 1.75 17.64 -81.83
N ALA A 267 1.67 16.78 -80.81
CA ALA A 267 2.59 15.67 -80.62
C ALA A 267 1.78 14.38 -80.50
N SER A 268 2.29 13.28 -81.06
CA SER A 268 1.93 11.95 -80.56
C SER A 268 2.81 11.65 -79.35
N ASP A 269 2.18 11.52 -78.19
CA ASP A 269 2.76 10.99 -76.98
C ASP A 269 2.84 9.46 -77.00
N SER A 270 3.62 8.90 -76.08
CA SER A 270 3.24 7.65 -75.44
C SER A 270 2.66 8.09 -74.09
N PRO A 271 1.32 8.03 -73.92
CA PRO A 271 0.65 8.56 -72.73
C PRO A 271 1.00 7.79 -71.45
N ASP A 272 1.74 6.68 -71.58
CA ASP A 272 2.21 5.82 -70.50
C ASP A 272 3.51 6.33 -69.83
N LEU A 273 4.16 7.38 -70.36
CA LEU A 273 5.45 7.89 -69.83
C LEU A 273 5.56 9.42 -69.72
N VAL A 274 4.94 10.19 -70.61
CA VAL A 274 5.07 11.67 -70.62
C VAL A 274 3.78 12.37 -71.01
N ASN A 275 3.58 13.58 -70.47
CA ASN A 275 2.57 14.54 -70.90
C ASN A 275 3.23 15.70 -71.68
N VAL A 276 2.58 16.20 -72.74
CA VAL A 276 3.13 17.24 -73.62
C VAL A 276 2.15 18.40 -73.77
N THR A 277 2.62 19.62 -73.52
CA THR A 277 1.83 20.86 -73.67
C THR A 277 2.55 21.87 -74.56
N PHE A 278 1.81 22.70 -75.30
CA PHE A 278 2.36 23.66 -76.26
C PHE A 278 2.11 25.12 -75.84
N ALA A 279 3.15 25.94 -75.94
CA ALA A 279 3.13 27.39 -75.77
C ALA A 279 3.71 28.06 -77.02
N GLY A 280 2.92 28.07 -78.10
CA GLY A 280 3.40 28.46 -79.43
C GLY A 280 4.31 27.39 -80.01
N THR A 281 5.53 27.76 -80.40
CA THR A 281 6.56 26.85 -80.92
C THR A 281 7.27 26.03 -79.85
N VAL A 282 7.20 26.42 -78.58
CA VAL A 282 7.84 25.71 -77.47
C VAL A 282 6.88 24.68 -76.91
N SER A 283 7.33 23.43 -76.83
CA SER A 283 6.63 22.36 -76.13
C SER A 283 7.29 22.10 -74.76
N THR A 284 6.47 21.90 -73.74
CA THR A 284 6.89 21.44 -72.41
C THR A 284 6.51 19.97 -72.27
N VAL A 285 7.50 19.14 -71.97
CA VAL A 285 7.36 17.70 -71.73
C VAL A 285 7.54 17.46 -70.23
N GLN A 286 6.57 16.79 -69.61
CA GLN A 286 6.59 16.39 -68.20
C GLN A 286 6.68 14.86 -68.11
N GLY A 287 7.59 14.33 -67.30
CA GLY A 287 7.62 12.92 -66.93
C GLY A 287 6.46 12.60 -65.98
N LEU A 288 5.81 11.45 -66.17
CA LEU A 288 4.76 11.00 -65.25
C LEU A 288 5.36 10.41 -63.96
N PHE A 289 4.57 10.44 -62.88
CA PHE A 289 4.93 9.94 -61.56
C PHE A 289 5.27 8.44 -61.63
N ASN A 290 6.47 8.07 -61.18
CA ASN A 290 6.97 6.70 -60.98
C ASN A 290 7.03 5.86 -62.27
N LEU A 291 7.42 6.50 -63.38
CA LEU A 291 7.38 5.96 -64.74
C LEU A 291 8.64 6.32 -65.54
N ASN A 292 9.73 5.59 -65.25
CA ASN A 292 11.02 5.70 -65.92
C ASN A 292 11.10 4.96 -67.28
N GLY A 293 12.08 5.34 -68.14
CA GLY A 293 12.33 4.63 -69.40
C GLY A 293 12.71 5.53 -70.58
N ASN A 294 12.41 5.07 -71.81
CA ASN A 294 12.68 5.82 -73.04
C ASN A 294 11.41 5.87 -73.90
N THR A 295 11.07 7.05 -74.41
CA THR A 295 9.95 7.25 -75.36
C THR A 295 10.39 8.08 -76.57
N THR A 296 9.63 8.04 -77.66
CA THR A 296 9.87 8.84 -78.86
C THR A 296 8.67 9.73 -79.12
N LEU A 297 8.81 11.03 -78.86
CA LEU A 297 7.81 12.02 -79.22
C LEU A 297 7.91 12.33 -80.71
N THR A 298 6.78 12.39 -81.39
CA THR A 298 6.70 12.85 -82.79
C THR A 298 5.83 14.08 -82.87
N PHE A 299 6.45 15.22 -83.12
CA PHE A 299 5.81 16.49 -83.36
C PHE A 299 5.29 16.55 -84.79
N THR A 300 4.07 17.04 -84.96
CA THR A 300 3.45 17.31 -86.26
C THR A 300 3.08 18.79 -86.33
N ALA A 301 3.39 19.43 -87.46
CA ALA A 301 2.98 20.78 -87.79
C ALA A 301 2.04 20.73 -89.00
N SER A 302 0.92 21.46 -88.93
CA SER A 302 -0.08 21.54 -90.00
C SER A 302 -0.56 22.97 -90.19
N ASP A 303 -0.82 23.37 -91.43
CA ASP A 303 -1.49 24.62 -91.82
C ASP A 303 -3.03 24.50 -91.80
N GLY A 304 -3.55 23.26 -91.79
CA GLY A 304 -4.97 22.92 -91.89
C GLY A 304 -5.34 22.09 -93.13
N ALA A 305 -4.44 21.98 -94.12
CA ALA A 305 -4.62 21.18 -95.34
C ALA A 305 -3.54 20.09 -95.47
N PHE A 306 -2.29 20.44 -95.22
CA PHE A 306 -1.12 19.57 -95.25
C PHE A 306 -0.45 19.48 -93.88
N SER A 307 0.53 18.59 -93.74
CA SER A 307 1.30 18.45 -92.49
C SER A 307 2.63 17.76 -92.71
N ALA A 308 3.62 18.14 -91.90
CA ALA A 308 4.90 17.44 -91.79
C ALA A 308 5.19 17.04 -90.34
N ASN A 309 6.05 16.03 -90.15
CA ASN A 309 6.38 15.50 -88.83
C ASN A 309 7.89 15.45 -88.57
N ARG A 310 8.27 15.43 -87.29
CA ARG A 310 9.64 15.28 -86.79
C ARG A 310 9.65 14.61 -85.41
N SER A 311 10.59 13.71 -85.17
CA SER A 311 10.68 12.95 -83.91
C SER A 311 11.96 13.22 -83.13
N VAL A 312 11.90 13.06 -81.80
CA VAL A 312 13.03 13.07 -80.86
C VAL A 312 12.80 12.08 -79.73
N ILE A 313 13.89 11.54 -79.18
CA ILE A 313 13.85 10.62 -78.05
C ILE A 313 13.83 11.44 -76.75
N VAL A 314 12.93 11.08 -75.84
CA VAL A 314 12.92 11.54 -74.45
C VAL A 314 13.31 10.37 -73.56
N SER A 315 14.33 10.56 -72.71
CA SER A 315 14.69 9.58 -71.68
C SER A 315 14.29 10.10 -70.31
N ILE A 316 13.53 9.28 -69.58
CA ILE A 316 13.10 9.54 -68.21
C ILE A 316 14.03 8.74 -67.29
N THR A 317 14.83 9.42 -66.48
CA THR A 317 15.76 8.79 -65.53
C THR A 317 15.09 8.56 -64.18
N PRO A 318 15.31 7.41 -63.52
CA PRO A 318 14.70 7.15 -62.23
C PRO A 318 15.13 8.13 -61.14
N VAL A 319 14.23 8.38 -60.18
CA VAL A 319 14.47 9.17 -58.97
C VAL A 319 13.94 8.39 -57.78
N ASN A 320 14.72 8.30 -56.71
CA ASN A 320 14.32 7.58 -55.50
C ASN A 320 13.10 8.24 -54.86
N ASP A 321 12.01 7.48 -54.82
CA ASP A 321 10.81 7.86 -54.10
C ASP A 321 10.97 7.68 -52.59
N ALA A 322 9.91 7.96 -51.83
CA ALA A 322 9.83 7.61 -50.41
C ALA A 322 8.82 6.47 -50.17
N PRO A 323 9.07 5.53 -49.25
CA PRO A 323 8.15 4.41 -49.01
C PRO A 323 6.73 4.85 -48.66
N ALA A 324 5.73 4.36 -49.38
CA ALA A 324 4.33 4.70 -49.13
C ALA A 324 3.77 3.90 -47.95
N TRP A 325 2.99 4.56 -47.08
CA TRP A 325 2.25 3.94 -45.98
C TRP A 325 0.73 3.95 -46.21
N MET A 326 0.09 2.82 -46.00
CA MET A 326 -1.32 2.74 -45.62
C MET A 326 -1.48 3.02 -44.13
N THR A 327 -2.63 3.54 -43.71
CA THR A 327 -2.94 3.75 -42.28
C THR A 327 -2.92 2.42 -41.51
N ILE A 328 -2.00 2.29 -40.56
CA ILE A 328 -2.07 1.22 -39.56
C ILE A 328 -3.22 1.57 -38.59
N PRO A 329 -4.18 0.67 -38.34
CA PRO A 329 -5.22 0.91 -37.34
C PRO A 329 -4.61 0.90 -35.92
N ASN A 330 -5.21 1.66 -35.00
CA ASN A 330 -4.84 1.57 -33.58
C ASN A 330 -4.96 0.14 -33.07
N GLN A 331 -4.01 -0.28 -32.23
CA GLN A 331 -3.96 -1.64 -31.68
C GLN A 331 -4.53 -1.65 -30.26
N THR A 332 -5.09 -2.79 -29.83
CA THR A 332 -5.62 -2.94 -28.47
C THR A 332 -5.47 -4.38 -27.99
N TRP A 333 -4.83 -4.60 -26.84
CA TRP A 333 -4.59 -5.93 -26.27
C TRP A 333 -4.32 -5.89 -24.74
N PRO A 334 -4.46 -7.01 -24.00
CA PRO A 334 -4.22 -7.07 -22.55
C PRO A 334 -2.74 -7.03 -22.15
N GLU A 335 -2.38 -6.39 -21.02
CA GLU A 335 -0.97 -6.13 -20.63
C GLU A 335 -0.12 -7.38 -20.44
N ASP A 336 -0.69 -8.43 -19.84
CA ASP A 336 -0.11 -9.78 -19.71
C ASP A 336 0.29 -10.45 -21.04
N THR A 337 -0.06 -9.86 -22.18
CA THR A 337 0.07 -10.50 -23.49
C THR A 337 0.92 -9.69 -24.46
N ASN A 338 1.60 -10.42 -25.35
CA ASN A 338 2.45 -9.84 -26.38
C ASN A 338 1.66 -9.79 -27.70
N LEU A 339 1.58 -8.62 -28.33
CA LEU A 339 1.01 -8.49 -29.67
C LEU A 339 2.11 -8.57 -30.74
N THR A 340 1.73 -8.94 -31.97
CA THR A 340 2.59 -8.83 -33.16
C THR A 340 1.84 -8.22 -34.34
N LEU A 341 2.51 -7.36 -35.10
CA LEU A 341 1.98 -6.72 -36.31
C LEU A 341 3.02 -6.87 -37.44
N ASN A 342 2.57 -7.21 -38.65
CA ASN A 342 3.45 -7.22 -39.82
C ASN A 342 3.37 -5.87 -40.55
N LEU A 343 4.42 -5.07 -40.45
CA LEU A 343 4.54 -3.74 -41.07
C LEU A 343 4.59 -3.81 -42.61
N SER A 344 5.09 -4.91 -43.19
CA SER A 344 5.11 -5.10 -44.65
C SER A 344 3.71 -5.23 -45.29
N LEU A 345 2.66 -5.38 -44.48
CA LEU A 345 1.26 -5.31 -44.93
C LEU A 345 0.73 -3.86 -45.02
N PHE A 346 1.49 -2.88 -44.52
CA PHE A 346 1.09 -1.48 -44.40
C PHE A 346 2.06 -0.50 -45.07
N SER A 347 3.29 -0.91 -45.39
CA SER A 347 4.25 -0.11 -46.16
C SER A 347 4.69 -0.80 -47.44
N SER A 348 4.75 -0.05 -48.54
CA SER A 348 5.24 -0.51 -49.84
C SER A 348 5.96 0.62 -50.55
N ASP A 349 7.05 0.31 -51.23
CA ASP A 349 7.83 1.25 -52.03
C ASP A 349 7.82 0.81 -53.50
N VAL A 350 8.02 1.76 -54.42
CA VAL A 350 7.89 1.55 -55.88
C VAL A 350 9.22 1.16 -56.53
N ASP A 351 10.34 1.64 -55.96
CA ASP A 351 11.70 1.42 -56.44
C ASP A 351 12.30 0.16 -55.80
N SER A 352 12.02 -0.05 -54.51
CA SER A 352 12.60 -1.13 -53.71
C SER A 352 11.54 -2.02 -53.02
N PRO A 353 11.56 -3.35 -53.22
CA PRO A 353 10.75 -4.26 -52.39
C PRO A 353 11.37 -4.47 -50.99
N ASP A 354 12.64 -4.11 -50.79
CA ASP A 354 13.42 -4.43 -49.60
C ASP A 354 13.41 -3.25 -48.62
N LEU A 355 12.36 -3.18 -47.78
CA LEU A 355 12.19 -2.14 -46.77
C LEU A 355 12.77 -2.55 -45.40
N ASN A 356 13.30 -1.56 -44.69
CA ASN A 356 13.68 -1.61 -43.28
C ASN A 356 12.79 -0.67 -42.47
N TRP A 357 12.43 -1.08 -41.25
CA TRP A 357 11.64 -0.26 -40.34
C TRP A 357 12.43 0.11 -39.10
N THR A 358 12.05 1.25 -38.52
CA THR A 358 12.46 1.73 -37.21
C THR A 358 11.23 2.22 -36.44
N VAL A 359 11.34 2.34 -35.12
CA VAL A 359 10.25 2.81 -34.25
C VAL A 359 10.79 3.84 -33.25
N SER A 360 9.90 4.76 -32.85
CA SER A 360 10.18 5.83 -31.89
C SER A 360 8.93 6.15 -31.07
N GLY A 361 9.09 6.78 -29.90
CA GLY A 361 7.99 7.06 -28.96
C GLY A 361 7.59 5.87 -28.08
N ASN A 362 8.30 4.75 -28.19
CA ASN A 362 8.06 3.51 -27.46
C ASN A 362 8.81 3.49 -26.11
N VAL A 363 8.20 4.07 -25.06
CA VAL A 363 8.80 4.26 -23.73
C VAL A 363 8.26 3.23 -22.73
N LEU A 364 6.95 3.00 -22.77
CA LEU A 364 6.22 2.09 -21.87
C LEU A 364 5.92 0.73 -22.53
N ILE A 365 5.88 0.68 -23.86
CA ILE A 365 5.79 -0.56 -24.63
C ILE A 365 7.13 -0.79 -25.34
N ASN A 366 7.84 -1.85 -24.99
CA ASN A 366 9.04 -2.26 -25.70
C ASN A 366 8.67 -2.87 -27.06
N ILE A 367 9.25 -2.35 -28.15
CA ILE A 367 8.95 -2.78 -29.52
C ILE A 367 10.22 -3.25 -30.21
N THR A 368 10.23 -4.51 -30.62
CA THR A 368 11.31 -5.11 -31.42
C THR A 368 10.80 -5.45 -32.80
N ILE A 369 11.47 -4.98 -33.85
CA ILE A 369 11.13 -5.27 -35.25
C ILE A 369 12.16 -6.22 -35.85
N ASP A 370 11.69 -7.31 -36.46
CA ASP A 370 12.49 -8.11 -37.38
C ASP A 370 12.34 -7.57 -38.82
N ASN A 371 13.33 -6.81 -39.28
CA ASN A 371 13.33 -6.27 -40.64
C ASN A 371 13.44 -7.34 -41.74
N ALA A 372 13.81 -8.59 -41.43
CA ALA A 372 13.79 -9.68 -42.41
C ALA A 372 12.38 -10.25 -42.68
N SER A 373 11.39 -9.94 -41.84
CA SER A 373 10.00 -10.40 -41.98
C SER A 373 8.94 -9.30 -41.87
N GLY A 374 9.34 -8.08 -41.50
CA GLY A 374 8.44 -6.96 -41.21
C GLY A 374 7.69 -7.10 -39.89
N LEU A 375 7.97 -8.12 -39.07
CA LEU A 375 7.24 -8.39 -37.83
C LEU A 375 7.73 -7.49 -36.70
N ALA A 376 6.90 -6.53 -36.32
CA ALA A 376 7.00 -5.83 -35.04
C ALA A 376 6.34 -6.67 -33.94
N LYS A 377 7.06 -6.90 -32.83
CA LYS A 377 6.53 -7.46 -31.59
C LYS A 377 6.42 -6.37 -30.54
N PHE A 378 5.26 -6.26 -29.90
CA PHE A 378 4.98 -5.36 -28.78
C PHE A 378 5.04 -6.15 -27.47
N VAL A 379 5.71 -5.59 -26.49
CA VAL A 379 5.82 -6.11 -25.12
C VAL A 379 5.57 -4.94 -24.18
N PRO A 380 4.41 -4.84 -23.52
CA PRO A 380 4.20 -3.85 -22.47
C PRO A 380 5.30 -3.95 -21.39
N ALA A 381 5.55 -2.85 -20.68
CA ALA A 381 6.14 -2.94 -19.35
C ALA A 381 5.24 -3.82 -18.46
N ALA A 382 5.82 -4.39 -17.40
CA ALA A 382 5.03 -5.03 -16.36
C ALA A 382 4.06 -3.99 -15.77
N ASP A 383 2.85 -4.43 -15.45
CA ASP A 383 1.85 -3.66 -14.71
C ASP A 383 1.48 -2.32 -15.40
N PHE A 384 1.49 -2.30 -16.75
CA PHE A 384 1.17 -1.13 -17.57
C PHE A 384 -0.06 -1.31 -18.48
N PHE A 385 -1.17 -0.74 -18.03
CA PHE A 385 -2.34 -0.42 -18.85
C PHE A 385 -2.40 1.07 -19.20
N GLY A 386 -2.95 1.39 -20.39
CA GLY A 386 -3.05 2.76 -20.89
C GLY A 386 -2.78 2.88 -22.38
N SER A 387 -2.61 4.11 -22.87
CA SER A 387 -2.38 4.40 -24.30
C SER A 387 -1.01 5.02 -24.55
N GLU A 388 -0.17 4.37 -25.34
CA GLU A 388 1.07 4.95 -25.88
C GLU A 388 0.91 5.24 -27.38
N THR A 389 1.54 6.31 -27.89
CA THR A 389 1.54 6.62 -29.33
C THR A 389 2.94 6.49 -29.89
N VAL A 390 3.16 5.50 -30.75
CA VAL A 390 4.46 5.21 -31.37
C VAL A 390 4.47 5.63 -32.83
N THR A 391 5.64 5.98 -33.35
CA THR A 391 5.84 6.32 -34.76
C THR A 391 6.81 5.34 -35.40
N PHE A 392 6.31 4.54 -36.34
CA PHE A 392 7.10 3.71 -37.23
C PHE A 392 7.64 4.55 -38.39
N THR A 393 8.85 4.24 -38.86
CA THR A 393 9.46 4.88 -40.04
C THR A 393 10.06 3.82 -40.94
N ALA A 394 9.72 3.85 -42.23
CA ALA A 394 10.21 2.95 -43.26
C ALA A 394 11.27 3.62 -44.14
N THR A 395 12.25 2.83 -44.59
CA THR A 395 13.31 3.23 -45.53
C THR A 395 13.78 2.03 -46.34
N ASP A 396 14.04 2.26 -47.61
CA ASP A 396 14.77 1.39 -48.55
C ASP A 396 16.29 1.37 -48.30
N GLY A 397 16.79 2.28 -47.46
CA GLY A 397 18.22 2.54 -47.22
C GLY A 397 18.71 3.89 -47.77
N LEU A 398 17.86 4.65 -48.46
CA LEU A 398 18.15 5.97 -49.03
C LEU A 398 17.20 7.03 -48.43
N LEU A 399 17.12 8.19 -49.08
CA LEU A 399 16.25 9.31 -48.69
C LEU A 399 15.40 9.73 -49.90
N PRO A 400 14.10 10.04 -49.71
CA PRO A 400 13.45 10.34 -48.43
C PRO A 400 12.88 9.12 -47.69
N THR A 401 12.67 9.25 -46.37
CA THR A 401 11.96 8.24 -45.55
C THR A 401 10.54 8.69 -45.24
N ALA A 402 9.66 7.75 -44.89
CA ALA A 402 8.27 8.05 -44.52
C ALA A 402 7.86 7.37 -43.20
N SER A 403 6.93 8.00 -42.48
CA SER A 403 6.53 7.59 -41.13
C SER A 403 5.02 7.44 -40.95
N ASN A 404 4.60 6.55 -40.05
CA ASN A 404 3.20 6.31 -39.67
C ASN A 404 3.08 6.26 -38.14
N ALA A 405 2.12 6.99 -37.58
CA ALA A 405 1.89 7.05 -36.13
C ALA A 405 0.68 6.20 -35.73
N VAL A 406 0.83 5.41 -34.66
CA VAL A 406 -0.14 4.40 -34.22
C VAL A 406 -0.36 4.52 -32.72
N VAL A 407 -1.63 4.56 -32.29
CA VAL A 407 -1.96 4.45 -30.86
C VAL A 407 -2.07 2.98 -30.47
N LEU A 408 -1.38 2.64 -29.40
CA LEU A 408 -1.31 1.32 -28.79
C LEU A 408 -2.01 1.39 -27.44
N ASN A 409 -3.21 0.81 -27.35
CA ASN A 409 -3.98 0.77 -26.11
C ASN A 409 -3.78 -0.58 -25.41
N VAL A 410 -3.02 -0.59 -24.33
CA VAL A 410 -2.94 -1.75 -23.45
C VAL A 410 -4.12 -1.73 -22.49
N THR A 411 -4.91 -2.80 -22.45
CA THR A 411 -6.09 -2.91 -21.58
C THR A 411 -5.74 -3.58 -20.26
N ASN A 412 -6.24 -3.00 -19.17
CA ASN A 412 -6.16 -3.53 -17.82
C ASN A 412 -6.54 -5.03 -17.73
N VAL A 413 -5.76 -5.80 -16.98
CA VAL A 413 -6.07 -7.16 -16.53
C VAL A 413 -5.99 -7.18 -15.00
N ASN A 414 -7.04 -7.71 -14.35
CA ASN A 414 -7.12 -7.81 -12.89
C ASN A 414 -5.95 -8.65 -12.33
N ASP A 415 -4.97 -7.98 -11.76
CA ASP A 415 -3.85 -8.55 -11.01
C ASP A 415 -4.29 -8.86 -9.56
N ALA A 416 -3.37 -9.34 -8.72
CA ALA A 416 -3.66 -9.64 -7.31
C ALA A 416 -2.99 -8.65 -6.36
N PRO A 417 -3.68 -8.14 -5.31
CA PRO A 417 -3.10 -7.22 -4.33
C PRO A 417 -1.73 -7.67 -3.78
N VAL A 418 -0.74 -6.78 -3.88
CA VAL A 418 0.66 -7.07 -3.56
C VAL A 418 1.01 -6.57 -2.17
N PHE A 419 1.69 -7.41 -1.38
CA PHE A 419 2.28 -7.01 -0.10
C PHE A 419 3.64 -6.34 -0.31
N ASN A 420 3.78 -5.11 0.18
CA ASN A 420 5.01 -4.32 0.12
C ASN A 420 6.06 -4.82 1.13
N ALA A 421 6.88 -5.79 0.71
CA ALA A 421 7.97 -6.33 1.51
C ALA A 421 9.06 -5.31 1.92
N SER A 422 9.08 -4.10 1.33
CA SER A 422 9.97 -3.01 1.75
C SER A 422 9.40 -2.17 2.91
N ALA A 423 8.11 -2.31 3.21
CA ALA A 423 7.42 -1.68 4.33
C ALA A 423 6.68 -2.74 5.19
N PRO A 424 7.41 -3.64 5.87
CA PRO A 424 6.80 -4.69 6.68
C PRO A 424 6.14 -4.12 7.93
N LEU A 425 4.96 -4.65 8.25
CA LEU A 425 4.27 -4.39 9.51
C LEU A 425 5.15 -4.85 10.69
N ALA A 426 5.28 -4.02 11.71
CA ALA A 426 6.13 -4.28 12.86
C ALA A 426 5.48 -5.27 13.85
N ASN A 427 6.30 -6.06 14.54
CA ASN A 427 5.86 -6.86 15.69
C ASN A 427 5.39 -5.95 16.82
N LEU A 428 4.34 -6.35 17.53
CA LEU A 428 3.69 -5.53 18.54
C LEU A 428 3.85 -6.13 19.94
N THR A 429 3.80 -5.26 20.95
CA THR A 429 3.66 -5.67 22.34
C THR A 429 2.51 -4.87 22.94
N LEU A 430 1.62 -5.54 23.65
CA LEU A 430 0.46 -4.93 24.30
C LEU A 430 0.24 -5.57 25.68
N LEU A 431 -0.39 -4.83 26.57
CA LEU A 431 -0.87 -5.34 27.86
C LEU A 431 -2.25 -5.97 27.65
N GLU A 432 -2.55 -7.09 28.30
CA GLU A 432 -3.94 -7.57 28.37
C GLU A 432 -4.83 -6.59 29.14
N ASP A 433 -6.14 -6.64 28.86
CA ASP A 433 -7.17 -5.81 29.52
C ASP A 433 -6.96 -4.28 29.46
N VAL A 434 -6.09 -3.83 28.54
CA VAL A 434 -5.76 -2.42 28.27
C VAL A 434 -6.12 -2.03 26.83
N LEU A 435 -6.17 -0.72 26.60
CA LEU A 435 -6.64 -0.03 25.40
C LEU A 435 -6.03 -0.57 24.08
N ASN A 436 -6.91 -0.79 23.09
CA ASN A 436 -6.63 -1.32 21.75
C ASN A 436 -5.41 -0.68 21.08
N GLN A 437 -4.62 -1.48 20.36
CA GLN A 437 -3.56 -0.98 19.49
C GLN A 437 -4.05 -0.90 18.04
N SER A 438 -3.67 0.16 17.31
CA SER A 438 -4.07 0.39 15.92
C SER A 438 -2.91 0.18 14.95
N LEU A 439 -3.12 -0.57 13.88
CA LEU A 439 -2.17 -0.81 12.79
C LEU A 439 -2.80 -0.42 11.45
N ASP A 440 -2.03 0.14 10.51
CA ASP A 440 -2.53 0.55 9.19
C ASP A 440 -2.02 -0.41 8.10
N LEU A 441 -2.92 -1.03 7.35
CA LEU A 441 -2.59 -1.93 6.24
C LEU A 441 -2.44 -1.21 4.88
N SER A 442 -2.95 0.02 4.74
CA SER A 442 -2.96 0.76 3.47
C SER A 442 -1.57 1.13 2.96
N ILE A 443 -0.57 1.17 3.85
CA ILE A 443 0.84 1.39 3.54
C ILE A 443 1.60 0.11 3.15
N SER A 444 1.03 -1.07 3.45
CA SER A 444 1.70 -2.37 3.30
C SER A 444 1.04 -3.30 2.27
N PHE A 445 -0.20 -3.02 1.85
CA PHE A 445 -0.85 -3.70 0.74
C PHE A 445 -1.30 -2.66 -0.29
N PHE A 446 -0.95 -2.88 -1.55
CA PHE A 446 -1.37 -2.05 -2.66
C PHE A 446 -1.86 -2.91 -3.83
N ASP A 447 -2.61 -2.30 -4.71
CA ASP A 447 -3.19 -2.88 -5.92
C ASP A 447 -3.00 -1.82 -7.03
N ILE A 448 -2.72 -2.27 -8.24
CA ILE A 448 -2.39 -1.39 -9.38
C ILE A 448 -3.62 -1.06 -10.24
N ASP A 449 -4.69 -1.85 -10.11
CA ASP A 449 -5.91 -1.75 -10.92
C ASP A 449 -6.94 -0.81 -10.28
N GLY A 450 -7.00 -0.79 -8.94
CA GLY A 450 -7.98 0.02 -8.24
C GLY A 450 -7.90 0.02 -6.71
N PRO A 451 -8.79 0.78 -6.05
CA PRO A 451 -8.79 0.96 -4.60
C PRO A 451 -9.59 -0.12 -3.84
N ASP A 452 -10.22 -1.08 -4.52
CA ASP A 452 -11.23 -2.00 -3.95
C ASP A 452 -10.64 -3.16 -3.10
N ILE A 453 -9.51 -2.90 -2.44
CA ILE A 453 -8.82 -3.87 -1.57
C ILE A 453 -9.66 -4.18 -0.34
N ASN A 454 -10.06 -5.44 -0.20
CA ASN A 454 -10.59 -6.00 1.03
C ASN A 454 -9.49 -6.76 1.77
N TRP A 455 -9.17 -6.33 2.99
CA TRP A 455 -8.26 -7.07 3.87
C TRP A 455 -8.98 -8.17 4.66
N THR A 456 -8.26 -9.22 5.02
CA THR A 456 -8.67 -10.17 6.07
C THR A 456 -7.51 -10.43 7.03
N ALA A 457 -7.83 -10.79 8.27
CA ALA A 457 -6.86 -11.14 9.29
C ALA A 457 -7.21 -12.51 9.90
N ASN A 458 -6.23 -13.40 9.95
CA ASN A 458 -6.31 -14.64 10.72
C ASN A 458 -5.43 -14.50 11.97
N ALA A 459 -6.05 -14.39 13.13
CA ALA A 459 -5.36 -14.20 14.41
C ALA A 459 -5.27 -15.53 15.19
N THR A 460 -4.17 -15.72 15.92
CA THR A 460 -3.93 -16.87 16.79
C THR A 460 -3.40 -16.42 18.16
N GLY A 461 -3.47 -17.29 19.16
CA GLY A 461 -3.20 -16.91 20.55
C GLY A 461 -4.36 -16.12 21.14
N PRO A 462 -4.13 -15.30 22.19
CA PRO A 462 -5.18 -14.58 22.89
C PRO A 462 -5.53 -13.25 22.20
N LEU A 463 -5.78 -13.28 20.89
CA LEU A 463 -5.94 -12.08 20.07
C LEU A 463 -7.32 -12.02 19.39
N THR A 464 -7.89 -10.82 19.37
CA THR A 464 -9.06 -10.46 18.57
C THR A 464 -8.70 -9.26 17.67
N VAL A 465 -9.22 -9.26 16.45
CA VAL A 465 -8.81 -8.32 15.40
C VAL A 465 -10.04 -7.85 14.63
N ALA A 466 -10.18 -6.53 14.46
CA ALA A 466 -11.25 -5.91 13.67
C ALA A 466 -10.65 -4.91 12.68
N ILE A 467 -10.95 -5.07 11.38
CA ILE A 467 -10.44 -4.21 10.31
C ILE A 467 -11.55 -3.27 9.83
N ASN A 468 -11.22 -1.98 9.67
CA ASN A 468 -12.06 -1.02 8.97
C ASN A 468 -11.73 -1.01 7.48
N GLN A 469 -12.49 -1.79 6.69
CA GLN A 469 -12.33 -1.98 5.24
C GLN A 469 -12.37 -0.68 4.40
N LEU A 470 -12.78 0.47 4.96
CA LEU A 470 -12.73 1.76 4.24
C LEU A 470 -11.39 2.50 4.42
N THR A 471 -10.54 2.06 5.35
CA THR A 471 -9.35 2.81 5.80
C THR A 471 -8.08 1.99 5.93
N GLY A 472 -8.15 0.65 5.84
CA GLY A 472 -7.03 -0.23 6.16
C GLY A 472 -6.65 -0.30 7.64
N ILE A 473 -7.27 0.51 8.52
CA ILE A 473 -6.96 0.55 9.95
C ILE A 473 -7.52 -0.70 10.64
N VAL A 474 -6.64 -1.39 11.36
CA VAL A 474 -6.89 -2.59 12.16
C VAL A 474 -6.83 -2.22 13.63
N ASN A 475 -7.89 -2.52 14.37
CA ASN A 475 -7.87 -2.53 15.83
C ASN A 475 -7.52 -3.94 16.32
N ILE A 476 -6.50 -4.03 17.16
CA ILE A 476 -6.01 -5.26 17.78
C ILE A 476 -6.26 -5.18 19.29
N THR A 477 -6.89 -6.22 19.83
CA THR A 477 -7.24 -6.36 21.26
C THR A 477 -6.85 -7.75 21.75
N SER A 478 -6.44 -7.88 23.01
CA SER A 478 -6.34 -9.19 23.63
C SER A 478 -7.75 -9.78 23.84
N THR A 479 -7.82 -11.08 24.10
CA THR A 479 -8.89 -11.62 24.94
C THR A 479 -8.66 -11.12 26.37
N ALA A 480 -9.71 -10.87 27.14
CA ALA A 480 -9.60 -10.53 28.55
C ALA A 480 -9.06 -11.73 29.36
N ASN A 481 -8.20 -11.48 30.34
CA ASN A 481 -7.64 -12.48 31.26
C ASN A 481 -6.88 -13.59 30.48
N ALA A 482 -6.05 -13.20 29.51
CA ALA A 482 -5.40 -14.10 28.56
C ALA A 482 -4.10 -13.51 27.96
N SER A 483 -2.96 -13.82 28.57
CA SER A 483 -1.64 -13.37 28.15
C SER A 483 -0.87 -14.39 27.28
N GLY A 484 0.28 -13.96 26.74
CA GLY A 484 1.18 -14.79 25.94
C GLY A 484 1.32 -14.36 24.48
N ASN A 485 1.95 -15.22 23.67
CA ASN A 485 2.26 -14.91 22.27
C ASN A 485 1.13 -15.33 21.32
N GLY A 486 0.77 -14.41 20.43
CA GLY A 486 -0.10 -14.66 19.28
C GLY A 486 0.55 -14.22 17.97
N THR A 487 -0.09 -14.56 16.86
CA THR A 487 0.29 -14.06 15.53
C THR A 487 -0.93 -13.58 14.78
N ILE A 488 -0.78 -12.54 13.96
CA ILE A 488 -1.82 -12.08 13.04
C ILE A 488 -1.27 -12.21 11.63
N VAL A 489 -1.95 -13.00 10.81
CA VAL A 489 -1.62 -13.19 9.40
C VAL A 489 -2.60 -12.36 8.57
N PHE A 490 -2.10 -11.32 7.92
CA PHE A 490 -2.89 -10.43 7.06
C PHE A 490 -2.81 -10.87 5.59
N THR A 491 -3.96 -10.80 4.90
CA THR A 491 -4.08 -10.97 3.45
C THR A 491 -4.99 -9.90 2.86
N ALA A 492 -4.90 -9.69 1.54
CA ALA A 492 -5.69 -8.75 0.77
C ALA A 492 -6.36 -9.44 -0.43
N THR A 493 -7.49 -8.92 -0.88
CA THR A 493 -8.23 -9.39 -2.07
C THR A 493 -9.01 -8.25 -2.73
N ASP A 494 -8.94 -8.18 -4.05
CA ASP A 494 -9.76 -7.33 -4.93
C ASP A 494 -11.22 -7.86 -5.08
N GLY A 495 -11.49 -9.06 -4.56
CA GLY A 495 -12.76 -9.76 -4.68
C GLY A 495 -12.74 -10.94 -5.68
N ASN A 496 -11.76 -10.98 -6.60
CA ASN A 496 -11.52 -12.08 -7.53
C ASN A 496 -10.24 -12.85 -7.19
N LEU A 497 -9.12 -12.15 -6.97
CA LEU A 497 -7.82 -12.73 -6.63
C LEU A 497 -7.44 -12.43 -5.17
N THR A 498 -6.36 -13.05 -4.69
CA THR A 498 -5.91 -12.95 -3.29
C THR A 498 -4.39 -12.80 -3.24
N SER A 499 -3.91 -11.94 -2.33
CA SER A 499 -2.49 -11.65 -2.14
C SER A 499 -1.65 -12.92 -1.96
N ASN A 500 -0.72 -13.15 -2.88
CA ASN A 500 0.13 -14.34 -2.94
C ASN A 500 1.16 -14.46 -1.81
N ALA A 501 1.39 -13.37 -1.07
CA ALA A 501 2.19 -13.31 0.15
C ALA A 501 1.34 -12.74 1.30
N SER A 502 1.57 -13.24 2.51
CA SER A 502 0.96 -12.72 3.74
C SER A 502 2.02 -12.14 4.67
N ASN A 503 1.68 -11.05 5.36
CA ASN A 503 2.48 -10.56 6.47
C ASN A 503 2.08 -11.31 7.75
N THR A 504 3.06 -11.80 8.51
CA THR A 504 2.84 -12.35 9.85
C THR A 504 3.39 -11.38 10.90
N VAL A 505 2.48 -10.64 11.55
CA VAL A 505 2.80 -9.82 12.72
C VAL A 505 2.84 -10.74 13.93
N PHE A 506 3.96 -10.77 14.65
CA PHE A 506 4.03 -11.41 15.97
C PHE A 506 3.58 -10.41 17.03
N VAL A 507 2.72 -10.84 17.94
CA VAL A 507 2.20 -10.01 19.03
C VAL A 507 2.46 -10.71 20.36
N THR A 508 3.17 -10.03 21.25
CA THR A 508 3.31 -10.47 22.65
C THR A 508 2.31 -9.73 23.51
N VAL A 509 1.35 -10.47 24.07
CA VAL A 509 0.46 -9.98 25.12
C VAL A 509 1.17 -10.20 26.46
N LEU A 510 1.56 -9.11 27.10
CA LEU A 510 2.17 -9.12 28.43
C LEU A 510 1.08 -9.21 29.50
N PRO A 511 1.30 -9.99 30.57
CA PRO A 511 0.29 -10.18 31.60
C PRO A 511 0.05 -8.91 32.43
N VAL A 512 -1.19 -8.74 32.88
CA VAL A 512 -1.62 -7.68 33.80
C VAL A 512 -2.37 -8.34 34.94
N ASN A 513 -1.75 -8.34 36.12
CA ASN A 513 -2.23 -9.03 37.31
C ASN A 513 -3.73 -8.79 37.57
N ASP A 514 -4.55 -9.78 37.23
CA ASP A 514 -5.99 -9.79 37.45
C ASP A 514 -6.33 -9.98 38.94
N ALA A 515 -7.59 -9.77 39.31
CA ALA A 515 -8.05 -10.04 40.67
C ALA A 515 -8.39 -11.54 40.84
N PRO A 516 -8.13 -12.13 42.02
CA PRO A 516 -8.70 -13.42 42.36
C PRO A 516 -10.23 -13.42 42.21
N THR A 517 -10.81 -14.56 41.86
CA THR A 517 -12.25 -14.73 41.62
C THR A 517 -12.85 -15.79 42.55
N LEU A 518 -14.11 -15.59 42.96
CA LEU A 518 -14.86 -16.56 43.76
C LEU A 518 -15.62 -17.52 42.84
N VAL A 519 -15.06 -18.71 42.60
CA VAL A 519 -15.65 -19.75 41.73
C VAL A 519 -16.87 -20.38 42.39
N THR A 520 -16.79 -20.68 43.69
CA THR A 520 -17.91 -21.22 44.47
C THR A 520 -17.91 -20.64 45.88
N ALA A 521 -19.08 -20.24 46.37
CA ALA A 521 -19.21 -19.74 47.74
C ALA A 521 -18.90 -20.83 48.78
N ILE A 522 -18.20 -20.46 49.84
CA ILE A 522 -17.94 -21.38 50.97
C ILE A 522 -19.26 -21.67 51.69
N PRO A 523 -19.62 -22.95 51.94
CA PRO A 523 -20.83 -23.29 52.68
C PRO A 523 -20.84 -22.76 54.11
N ASN A 524 -22.03 -22.48 54.66
CA ASN A 524 -22.21 -22.22 56.08
C ASN A 524 -21.74 -23.42 56.92
N ILE A 525 -21.10 -23.14 58.05
CA ILE A 525 -20.46 -24.14 58.92
C ILE A 525 -21.28 -24.31 60.20
N THR A 526 -21.48 -25.56 60.61
CA THR A 526 -22.21 -25.91 61.84
C THR A 526 -21.43 -26.94 62.63
N PHE A 527 -21.15 -26.67 63.91
CA PHE A 527 -20.47 -27.59 64.83
C PHE A 527 -21.02 -27.49 66.27
N ALA A 528 -20.59 -28.39 67.15
CA ALA A 528 -20.89 -28.34 68.59
C ALA A 528 -19.90 -27.40 69.29
N GLU A 529 -20.23 -26.87 70.47
CA GLU A 529 -19.21 -26.17 71.27
C GLU A 529 -18.08 -27.12 71.70
N GLU A 530 -16.98 -26.57 72.21
CA GLU A 530 -15.68 -27.25 72.45
C GLU A 530 -15.01 -27.93 71.24
N SER A 531 -15.74 -28.15 70.14
CA SER A 531 -15.21 -28.77 68.93
C SER A 531 -14.62 -27.73 67.96
N SER A 532 -13.87 -28.20 66.96
CA SER A 532 -13.33 -27.39 65.88
C SER A 532 -13.70 -27.98 64.52
N PHE A 533 -13.86 -27.10 63.53
CA PHE A 533 -14.21 -27.46 62.16
C PHE A 533 -13.12 -26.98 61.20
N THR A 534 -12.61 -27.90 60.38
CA THR A 534 -11.60 -27.60 59.35
C THR A 534 -12.15 -27.85 57.96
N THR A 535 -11.94 -26.91 57.03
CA THR A 535 -12.24 -27.08 55.61
C THR A 535 -11.15 -26.48 54.74
N ASN A 536 -10.86 -27.09 53.60
CA ASN A 536 -10.05 -26.45 52.58
C ASN A 536 -10.89 -25.39 51.84
N VAL A 537 -10.35 -24.18 51.66
CA VAL A 537 -10.98 -23.11 50.86
C VAL A 537 -10.31 -22.87 49.52
N THR A 538 -9.18 -23.54 49.20
CA THR A 538 -8.52 -23.37 47.90
C THR A 538 -9.40 -23.72 46.67
N PRO A 539 -10.36 -24.66 46.71
CA PRO A 539 -11.25 -24.92 45.57
C PRO A 539 -12.34 -23.85 45.37
N ASN A 540 -12.50 -22.93 46.32
CA ASN A 540 -13.52 -21.87 46.25
C ASN A 540 -13.06 -20.67 45.43
N PHE A 541 -11.75 -20.44 45.33
CA PHE A 541 -11.15 -19.29 44.65
C PHE A 541 -10.28 -19.75 43.46
N PHE A 542 -10.24 -18.93 42.42
CA PHE A 542 -9.36 -19.13 41.27
C PHE A 542 -8.81 -17.78 40.81
N ASP A 543 -7.57 -17.78 40.38
CA ASP A 543 -6.85 -16.63 39.85
C ASP A 543 -6.12 -17.09 38.59
N VAL A 544 -6.15 -16.27 37.55
CA VAL A 544 -5.69 -16.62 36.21
C VAL A 544 -4.17 -16.55 36.08
N ASP A 545 -3.55 -15.62 36.80
CA ASP A 545 -2.11 -15.41 36.86
C ASP A 545 -1.48 -16.20 38.02
N ASN A 546 -2.09 -16.08 39.21
CA ASN A 546 -1.49 -16.47 40.48
C ASN A 546 -2.02 -17.82 40.95
N ALA A 547 -1.43 -18.90 40.42
CA ALA A 547 -1.72 -20.29 40.84
C ALA A 547 -1.48 -20.60 42.34
N THR A 548 -0.98 -19.65 43.14
CA THR A 548 -0.86 -19.74 44.60
C THR A 548 -1.41 -18.47 45.25
N LEU A 549 -2.59 -18.58 45.85
CA LEU A 549 -3.22 -17.50 46.62
C LEU A 549 -2.90 -17.58 48.11
N ASN A 550 -2.74 -16.42 48.73
CA ASN A 550 -2.71 -16.24 50.17
C ASN A 550 -4.14 -16.09 50.72
N TYR A 551 -4.39 -16.61 51.92
CA TYR A 551 -5.71 -16.59 52.54
C TYR A 551 -5.67 -15.97 53.93
N SER A 552 -6.66 -15.12 54.23
CA SER A 552 -6.93 -14.61 55.57
C SER A 552 -8.41 -14.77 55.91
N VAL A 553 -8.74 -14.73 57.20
CA VAL A 553 -10.12 -14.82 57.68
C VAL A 553 -10.33 -13.83 58.82
N ALA A 554 -11.50 -13.18 58.83
CA ALA A 554 -11.99 -12.35 59.93
C ALA A 554 -13.33 -12.91 60.44
N SER A 555 -13.57 -12.77 61.74
CA SER A 555 -14.85 -13.06 62.40
C SER A 555 -15.48 -11.76 62.88
N ASP A 556 -16.79 -11.58 62.68
CA ASP A 556 -17.54 -10.47 63.30
C ASP A 556 -17.92 -10.74 64.76
N ASN A 557 -17.84 -12.00 65.20
CA ASN A 557 -18.18 -12.44 66.55
C ASN A 557 -16.90 -12.86 67.31
N PRO A 558 -16.53 -12.15 68.41
CA PRO A 558 -15.30 -12.44 69.16
C PRO A 558 -15.31 -13.78 69.91
N SER A 559 -16.48 -14.44 70.06
CA SER A 559 -16.58 -15.78 70.62
C SER A 559 -16.28 -16.90 69.60
N ILE A 560 -16.14 -16.56 68.32
CA ILE A 560 -15.78 -17.49 67.25
C ILE A 560 -14.36 -17.16 66.77
N THR A 561 -13.43 -18.07 67.03
CA THR A 561 -12.02 -17.94 66.61
C THR A 561 -11.82 -18.68 65.28
N ALA A 562 -11.51 -17.92 64.22
CA ALA A 562 -11.18 -18.44 62.90
C ALA A 562 -9.71 -18.16 62.56
N THR A 563 -9.06 -19.13 61.93
CA THR A 563 -7.64 -19.07 61.54
C THR A 563 -7.44 -19.72 60.17
N MET A 564 -6.54 -19.17 59.34
CA MET A 564 -6.07 -19.85 58.13
C MET A 564 -4.76 -20.59 58.44
N LEU A 565 -4.75 -21.90 58.21
CA LEU A 565 -3.57 -22.74 58.31
C LEU A 565 -2.91 -22.92 56.93
N PRO A 566 -1.62 -23.32 56.86
CA PRO A 566 -0.92 -23.54 55.61
C PRO A 566 -1.66 -24.47 54.65
N GLY A 567 -1.61 -24.16 53.34
CA GLY A 567 -2.36 -24.88 52.31
C GLY A 567 -3.84 -24.47 52.18
N GLY A 568 -4.25 -23.34 52.76
CA GLY A 568 -5.61 -22.81 52.61
C GLY A 568 -6.66 -23.56 53.43
N ILE A 569 -6.27 -24.18 54.55
CA ILE A 569 -7.22 -24.81 55.46
C ILE A 569 -7.77 -23.76 56.42
N LEU A 570 -9.05 -23.43 56.29
CA LEU A 570 -9.80 -22.66 57.28
C LEU A 570 -10.05 -23.56 58.49
N ASN A 571 -9.60 -23.12 59.67
CA ASN A 571 -9.84 -23.76 60.96
C ASN A 571 -10.68 -22.82 61.84
N VAL A 572 -11.86 -23.28 62.26
CA VAL A 572 -12.83 -22.54 63.06
C VAL A 572 -13.06 -23.27 64.39
N SER A 573 -13.12 -22.50 65.47
CA SER A 573 -13.44 -22.96 66.82
C SER A 573 -14.27 -21.89 67.54
N ALA A 574 -14.91 -22.26 68.63
CA ALA A 574 -15.57 -21.32 69.53
C ALA A 574 -14.82 -21.24 70.86
N LEU A 575 -15.13 -20.21 71.66
CA LEU A 575 -14.89 -20.30 73.11
C LEU A 575 -15.76 -21.42 73.72
N ALA A 576 -15.38 -21.91 74.89
CA ALA A 576 -16.25 -22.75 75.70
C ALA A 576 -17.57 -22.01 76.04
N ASP A 577 -18.62 -22.78 76.31
CA ASP A 577 -19.95 -22.31 76.71
C ASP A 577 -20.67 -21.41 75.66
N PHE A 578 -20.16 -21.34 74.42
CA PHE A 578 -20.67 -20.41 73.40
C PHE A 578 -21.74 -21.00 72.48
N PHE A 579 -22.98 -20.66 72.77
CA PHE A 579 -24.14 -20.88 71.91
C PHE A 579 -24.43 -19.65 71.03
N GLY A 580 -24.50 -19.84 69.71
CA GLY A 580 -24.91 -18.77 68.79
C GLY A 580 -24.30 -18.85 67.40
N SER A 581 -24.21 -17.71 66.73
CA SER A 581 -23.65 -17.61 65.38
C SER A 581 -22.81 -16.34 65.18
N GLY A 582 -22.05 -16.33 64.10
CA GLY A 582 -21.30 -15.17 63.61
C GLY A 582 -21.00 -15.34 62.12
N ASN A 583 -20.61 -14.27 61.46
CA ASN A 583 -20.18 -14.28 60.07
C ASN A 583 -18.66 -14.35 60.01
N LEU A 584 -18.13 -15.24 59.16
CA LEU A 584 -16.73 -15.21 58.74
C LEU A 584 -16.63 -14.63 57.34
N THR A 585 -15.69 -13.70 57.16
CA THR A 585 -15.23 -13.24 55.85
C THR A 585 -13.88 -13.89 55.57
N VAL A 586 -13.84 -14.81 54.62
CA VAL A 586 -12.61 -15.40 54.09
C VAL A 586 -12.16 -14.56 52.90
N THR A 587 -10.93 -14.08 52.92
CA THR A 587 -10.34 -13.26 51.86
C THR A 587 -9.18 -14.02 51.22
N ALA A 588 -9.22 -14.19 49.89
CA ALA A 588 -8.10 -14.67 49.08
C ALA A 588 -7.42 -13.49 48.40
N THR A 589 -6.09 -13.54 48.27
CA THR A 589 -5.26 -12.50 47.64
C THR A 589 -4.01 -13.09 47.00
N ASP A 590 -3.67 -12.56 45.83
CA ASP A 590 -2.37 -12.70 45.15
C ASP A 590 -1.23 -12.01 45.93
N GLY A 591 -1.53 -10.90 46.62
CA GLY A 591 -0.61 -9.97 47.26
C GLY A 591 -0.93 -8.48 46.99
N THR A 592 -1.83 -8.19 46.06
CA THR A 592 -2.20 -6.86 45.54
C THR A 592 -3.71 -6.64 45.43
N LEU A 593 -4.46 -7.61 44.91
CA LEU A 593 -5.91 -7.61 44.70
C LEU A 593 -6.58 -8.70 45.56
N ILE A 594 -7.90 -8.62 45.75
CA ILE A 594 -8.62 -9.47 46.72
C ILE A 594 -9.96 -9.99 46.21
N ALA A 595 -10.31 -11.21 46.65
CA ALA A 595 -11.66 -11.77 46.59
C ALA A 595 -12.15 -12.15 47.98
N THR A 596 -13.44 -12.01 48.25
CA THR A 596 -14.04 -12.34 49.55
C THR A 596 -15.21 -13.32 49.42
N SER A 597 -15.26 -14.34 50.28
CA SER A 597 -16.44 -15.16 50.52
C SER A 597 -16.93 -14.98 51.95
N ASN A 598 -18.24 -14.80 52.13
CA ASN A 598 -18.87 -14.69 53.45
C ASN A 598 -19.65 -15.98 53.75
N LEU A 599 -19.50 -16.50 54.97
CA LEU A 599 -20.25 -17.65 55.46
C LEU A 599 -20.75 -17.41 56.90
N ILE A 600 -21.86 -18.06 57.25
CA ILE A 600 -22.38 -18.09 58.62
C ILE A 600 -21.79 -19.31 59.32
N VAL A 601 -21.20 -19.09 60.50
CA VAL A 601 -20.85 -20.14 61.47
C VAL A 601 -21.96 -20.20 62.51
N THR A 602 -22.44 -21.41 62.84
CA THR A 602 -23.42 -21.62 63.92
C THR A 602 -22.96 -22.73 64.87
N VAL A 603 -22.91 -22.44 66.16
CA VAL A 603 -22.65 -23.40 67.23
C VAL A 603 -24.01 -23.80 67.83
N VAL A 604 -24.38 -25.07 67.69
CA VAL A 604 -25.81 -25.51 67.74
C VAL A 604 -26.18 -26.48 68.85
N THR A 605 -25.20 -27.13 69.48
CA THR A 605 -25.43 -28.18 70.48
C THR A 605 -24.40 -28.05 71.58
N GLY A 606 -24.87 -28.10 72.82
CA GLY A 606 -24.01 -28.04 73.99
C GLY A 606 -23.26 -29.34 74.21
N VAL A 607 -22.09 -29.25 74.85
CA VAL A 607 -21.28 -30.39 75.25
C VAL A 607 -21.32 -30.49 76.76
N ASN A 608 -21.97 -31.54 77.28
CA ASN A 608 -22.24 -31.71 78.70
C ASN A 608 -20.97 -31.61 79.55
N ASP A 609 -20.85 -30.50 80.27
CA ASP A 609 -19.68 -30.16 81.06
C ASP A 609 -19.60 -30.93 82.39
N ALA A 610 -18.49 -30.79 83.11
CA ALA A 610 -18.36 -31.35 84.46
C ALA A 610 -18.84 -30.35 85.53
N PRO A 611 -19.55 -30.78 86.59
CA PRO A 611 -19.83 -29.93 87.74
C PRO A 611 -18.53 -29.36 88.34
N VAL A 612 -18.46 -28.07 88.66
CA VAL A 612 -17.26 -27.40 89.19
C VAL A 612 -17.46 -26.98 90.65
N LEU A 613 -16.43 -27.18 91.49
CA LEU A 613 -16.34 -26.61 92.84
C LEU A 613 -16.03 -25.10 92.75
N SER A 614 -17.04 -24.28 92.52
CA SER A 614 -16.92 -22.83 92.32
C SER A 614 -16.67 -22.03 93.61
N VAL A 615 -16.96 -22.61 94.79
CA VAL A 615 -16.56 -22.05 96.09
C VAL A 615 -15.84 -23.13 96.89
N PRO A 616 -14.64 -22.87 97.45
CA PRO A 616 -13.93 -23.85 98.27
C PRO A 616 -14.73 -24.15 99.54
N LEU A 617 -14.87 -25.43 99.87
CA LEU A 617 -15.49 -25.89 101.11
C LEU A 617 -14.68 -25.40 102.31
N ALA A 618 -15.34 -24.75 103.25
CA ALA A 618 -14.69 -24.23 104.44
C ALA A 618 -14.32 -25.37 105.41
N ASN A 619 -13.08 -25.34 105.92
CA ASN A 619 -12.73 -26.10 107.12
C ASN A 619 -13.53 -25.53 108.29
N THR A 620 -14.13 -26.41 109.11
CA THR A 620 -14.95 -25.98 110.25
C THR A 620 -14.58 -26.76 111.51
N THR A 621 -14.93 -26.20 112.65
CA THR A 621 -14.61 -26.72 113.98
C THR A 621 -15.88 -26.84 114.79
N PHE A 622 -16.13 -28.02 115.34
CA PHE A 622 -17.28 -28.26 116.21
C PHE A 622 -16.93 -29.33 117.25
N ALA A 623 -17.68 -29.34 118.36
CA ALA A 623 -17.48 -30.30 119.44
C ALA A 623 -17.81 -31.74 119.00
N GLU A 624 -17.20 -32.74 119.62
CA GLU A 624 -17.74 -34.09 119.58
C GLU A 624 -19.15 -34.16 120.21
N GLU A 625 -19.83 -35.28 120.00
CA GLU A 625 -21.29 -35.47 120.19
C GLU A 625 -22.22 -34.52 119.39
N SER A 626 -21.71 -33.39 118.91
CA SER A 626 -22.47 -32.39 118.16
C SER A 626 -22.56 -32.74 116.67
N SER A 627 -23.44 -32.03 115.96
CA SER A 627 -23.57 -32.13 114.50
C SER A 627 -23.78 -30.77 113.86
N ILE A 628 -23.37 -30.67 112.59
CA ILE A 628 -23.49 -29.48 111.75
C ILE A 628 -24.13 -29.86 110.40
N ILE A 629 -24.74 -28.88 109.72
CA ILE A 629 -25.38 -29.07 108.41
C ILE A 629 -24.67 -28.19 107.39
N VAL A 630 -24.24 -28.78 106.28
CA VAL A 630 -23.60 -28.10 105.14
C VAL A 630 -24.48 -28.27 103.91
N ASN A 631 -24.87 -27.16 103.28
CA ASN A 631 -25.61 -27.18 102.02
C ASN A 631 -24.61 -27.15 100.84
N LEU A 632 -24.47 -28.26 100.12
CA LEU A 632 -23.46 -28.43 99.06
C LEU A 632 -23.78 -27.65 97.78
N ALA A 633 -25.05 -27.28 97.56
CA ALA A 633 -25.48 -26.54 96.35
C ALA A 633 -25.04 -25.07 96.31
N SER A 634 -24.35 -24.57 97.35
CA SER A 634 -23.66 -23.26 97.32
C SER A 634 -22.15 -23.38 97.10
N PHE A 635 -21.62 -24.58 96.87
CA PHE A 635 -20.19 -24.84 96.65
C PHE A 635 -19.89 -25.47 95.29
N PHE A 636 -20.84 -26.25 94.75
CA PHE A 636 -20.75 -26.83 93.41
C PHE A 636 -21.78 -26.18 92.49
N THR A 637 -21.34 -25.83 91.28
CA THR A 637 -22.17 -25.30 90.20
C THR A 637 -21.81 -25.99 88.89
N ASP A 638 -22.79 -26.17 88.03
CA ASP A 638 -22.68 -26.82 86.72
C ASP A 638 -23.39 -25.89 85.72
N ILE A 639 -22.83 -25.77 84.51
CA ILE A 639 -23.25 -24.77 83.52
C ILE A 639 -24.43 -25.25 82.66
N ASP A 640 -24.48 -26.55 82.37
CA ASP A 640 -25.60 -27.22 81.69
C ASP A 640 -26.69 -27.66 82.69
N ASN A 641 -26.25 -28.34 83.76
CA ASN A 641 -27.11 -29.19 84.57
C ASN A 641 -27.46 -28.52 85.90
N THR A 642 -28.59 -27.80 85.91
CA THR A 642 -29.17 -27.15 87.10
C THR A 642 -29.54 -28.09 88.27
N THR A 643 -29.27 -29.40 88.18
CA THR A 643 -29.69 -30.42 89.14
C THR A 643 -28.55 -31.40 89.44
N LEU A 644 -27.88 -31.23 90.58
CA LEU A 644 -26.74 -32.06 90.99
C LEU A 644 -27.09 -33.09 92.07
N VAL A 645 -26.52 -34.28 91.94
CA VAL A 645 -26.56 -35.39 92.90
C VAL A 645 -25.27 -35.38 93.73
N PHE A 646 -25.42 -35.41 95.06
CA PHE A 646 -24.30 -35.35 96.00
C PHE A 646 -24.08 -36.68 96.72
N THR A 647 -22.81 -37.04 96.93
CA THR A 647 -22.39 -38.15 97.80
C THR A 647 -21.21 -37.73 98.68
N ALA A 648 -20.89 -38.51 99.71
CA ALA A 648 -19.82 -38.22 100.66
C ALA A 648 -18.98 -39.47 100.97
N SER A 649 -17.66 -39.30 101.04
CA SER A 649 -16.69 -40.31 101.48
C SER A 649 -15.97 -39.81 102.73
N PHE A 650 -15.94 -40.63 103.78
CA PHE A 650 -15.52 -40.26 105.12
C PHE A 650 -15.06 -41.50 105.92
N ASN A 651 -14.32 -41.27 107.00
CA ASN A 651 -13.95 -42.33 107.95
C ASN A 651 -14.97 -42.40 109.08
N SER A 652 -15.73 -43.50 109.15
CA SER A 652 -16.77 -43.75 110.16
C SER A 652 -16.26 -43.93 111.59
N SER A 653 -14.94 -44.00 111.80
CA SER A 653 -14.31 -43.95 113.12
C SER A 653 -13.93 -42.53 113.57
N GLN A 654 -14.25 -41.50 112.78
CA GLN A 654 -13.93 -40.09 113.07
C GLN A 654 -15.18 -39.19 113.01
N VAL A 655 -15.98 -39.33 111.96
CA VAL A 655 -17.26 -38.63 111.77
C VAL A 655 -18.28 -39.58 111.14
N ASN A 656 -19.57 -39.28 111.32
CA ASN A 656 -20.65 -39.90 110.55
C ASN A 656 -21.30 -38.83 109.65
N VAL A 657 -21.55 -39.16 108.38
CA VAL A 657 -22.03 -38.19 107.38
C VAL A 657 -23.27 -38.73 106.69
N SER A 658 -24.32 -37.90 106.58
CA SER A 658 -25.57 -38.24 105.92
C SER A 658 -25.98 -37.15 104.93
N VAL A 659 -26.04 -37.49 103.64
CA VAL A 659 -26.44 -36.59 102.54
C VAL A 659 -27.92 -36.79 102.25
N ASN A 660 -28.69 -35.69 102.18
CA ASN A 660 -30.12 -35.71 101.86
C ASN A 660 -30.46 -34.53 100.92
N GLY A 661 -30.54 -34.82 99.62
CA GLY A 661 -30.60 -33.79 98.59
C GLY A 661 -29.31 -32.97 98.58
N THR A 662 -29.43 -31.65 98.72
CA THR A 662 -28.28 -30.74 98.78
C THR A 662 -27.70 -30.58 100.18
N ASN A 663 -28.45 -30.94 101.23
CA ASN A 663 -28.05 -30.76 102.62
C ASN A 663 -27.36 -32.01 103.15
N THR A 664 -26.21 -31.82 103.80
CA THR A 664 -25.42 -32.89 104.39
C THR A 664 -25.21 -32.63 105.88
N THR A 665 -25.62 -33.57 106.72
CA THR A 665 -25.32 -33.54 108.16
C THR A 665 -24.00 -34.25 108.41
N VAL A 666 -23.11 -33.62 109.18
CA VAL A 666 -21.85 -34.20 109.68
C VAL A 666 -21.93 -34.22 111.21
N THR A 667 -21.71 -35.39 111.81
CA THR A 667 -21.75 -35.62 113.26
C THR A 667 -20.41 -36.15 113.73
N GLY A 668 -19.90 -35.64 114.85
CA GLY A 668 -18.68 -36.15 115.48
C GLY A 668 -18.91 -37.56 116.03
N VAL A 669 -17.93 -38.45 115.90
CA VAL A 669 -17.96 -39.72 116.64
C VAL A 669 -17.66 -39.44 118.11
N LEU A 670 -18.31 -40.19 118.99
CA LEU A 670 -18.15 -40.11 120.45
C LEU A 670 -16.71 -40.51 120.84
N ASN A 671 -16.07 -39.69 121.69
CA ASN A 671 -14.67 -39.82 122.13
C ASN A 671 -13.67 -39.83 120.94
N TYR A 672 -13.88 -38.89 120.00
CA TYR A 672 -12.95 -38.62 118.90
C TYR A 672 -12.72 -37.12 118.73
N PHE A 673 -11.51 -36.68 119.09
CA PHE A 673 -10.99 -35.35 118.80
C PHE A 673 -9.91 -35.38 117.71
N GLY A 674 -9.84 -34.32 116.90
CA GLY A 674 -8.83 -34.14 115.84
C GLY A 674 -9.40 -33.98 114.42
N PRO A 675 -8.54 -34.04 113.39
CA PRO A 675 -8.90 -33.73 112.00
C PRO A 675 -9.58 -34.91 111.29
N ALA A 676 -10.85 -34.74 110.94
CA ALA A 676 -11.65 -35.66 110.13
C ALA A 676 -11.86 -35.08 108.71
N PRO A 677 -11.16 -35.57 107.68
CA PRO A 677 -11.43 -35.19 106.30
C PRO A 677 -12.70 -35.86 105.78
N VAL A 678 -13.52 -35.12 105.04
CA VAL A 678 -14.66 -35.64 104.28
C VAL A 678 -14.57 -35.11 102.85
N THR A 679 -14.63 -36.01 101.88
CA THR A 679 -14.68 -35.66 100.46
C THR A 679 -16.11 -35.79 99.96
N TYR A 680 -16.66 -34.69 99.46
CA TYR A 680 -17.94 -34.66 98.76
C TYR A 680 -17.72 -34.81 97.26
N THR A 681 -18.59 -35.57 96.61
CA THR A 681 -18.64 -35.70 95.15
C THR A 681 -19.98 -35.16 94.66
N ALA A 682 -19.93 -34.22 93.70
CA ALA A 682 -21.10 -33.73 92.98
C ALA A 682 -21.10 -34.31 91.56
N SER A 683 -22.25 -34.76 91.07
CA SER A 683 -22.44 -35.32 89.73
C SER A 683 -23.79 -34.89 89.15
N ASP A 684 -23.79 -34.58 87.86
CA ASP A 684 -24.96 -34.37 87.00
C ASP A 684 -25.65 -35.70 86.59
N GLY A 685 -24.88 -36.79 86.55
CA GLY A 685 -25.28 -38.11 86.07
C GLY A 685 -24.35 -38.69 85.00
N ALA A 686 -23.42 -37.91 84.43
CA ALA A 686 -22.45 -38.32 83.43
C ALA A 686 -20.99 -38.05 83.88
N LEU A 687 -20.73 -36.87 84.43
CA LEU A 687 -19.43 -36.41 84.92
C LEU A 687 -19.50 -36.09 86.44
N SER A 688 -18.38 -35.72 87.04
CA SER A 688 -18.35 -35.37 88.48
C SER A 688 -17.11 -34.61 88.90
N ALA A 689 -17.23 -33.81 89.97
CA ALA A 689 -16.09 -33.23 90.67
C ALA A 689 -16.14 -33.51 92.18
N ASN A 690 -14.96 -33.37 92.80
CA ASN A 690 -14.74 -33.67 94.21
C ASN A 690 -14.28 -32.41 94.96
N GLY A 691 -14.73 -32.26 96.20
CA GLY A 691 -14.26 -31.23 97.13
C GLY A 691 -14.12 -31.79 98.54
N THR A 692 -12.97 -31.56 99.17
CA THR A 692 -12.67 -32.05 100.52
C THR A 692 -12.78 -30.93 101.54
N ALA A 693 -13.56 -31.16 102.60
CA ALA A 693 -13.61 -30.32 103.80
C ALA A 693 -12.84 -31.01 104.93
N PHE A 694 -12.07 -30.25 105.72
CA PHE A 694 -11.47 -30.76 106.95
C PHE A 694 -12.28 -30.28 108.16
N TYR A 695 -12.92 -31.23 108.84
CA TYR A 695 -13.61 -30.99 110.10
C TYR A 695 -12.63 -31.20 111.25
N THR A 696 -12.44 -30.19 112.10
CA THR A 696 -11.67 -30.34 113.33
C THR A 696 -12.64 -30.60 114.47
N ILE A 697 -12.67 -31.84 114.96
CA ILE A 697 -13.52 -32.18 116.10
C ILE A 697 -12.78 -31.76 117.37
N THR A 698 -13.37 -30.88 118.17
CA THR A 698 -12.81 -30.43 119.45
C THR A 698 -13.36 -31.26 120.60
N ASN A 699 -12.46 -31.56 121.54
CA ASN A 699 -12.77 -32.34 122.74
C ASN A 699 -13.93 -31.72 123.55
N VAL A 700 -14.76 -32.57 124.16
CA VAL A 700 -15.69 -32.21 125.23
C VAL A 700 -15.24 -32.91 126.51
N ASN A 701 -15.06 -32.18 127.61
CA ASN A 701 -14.49 -32.70 128.86
C ASN A 701 -15.33 -33.86 129.40
N ASP A 702 -14.80 -35.07 129.29
CA ASP A 702 -15.34 -36.30 129.88
C ASP A 702 -14.80 -36.45 131.31
N ALA A 703 -15.42 -37.29 132.16
CA ALA A 703 -14.97 -37.46 133.54
C ALA A 703 -13.94 -38.60 133.66
N PRO A 704 -12.78 -38.40 134.34
CA PRO A 704 -11.76 -39.44 134.48
C PRO A 704 -12.27 -40.63 135.29
N ILE A 705 -11.84 -41.84 134.91
CA ILE A 705 -12.30 -43.12 135.47
C ILE A 705 -11.16 -43.91 136.11
N TYR A 706 -11.45 -44.75 137.12
CA TYR A 706 -10.42 -45.61 137.74
C TYR A 706 -10.03 -46.76 136.81
N SER A 707 -8.73 -46.89 136.52
CA SER A 707 -8.19 -47.93 135.64
C SER A 707 -6.86 -48.47 136.21
N PRO A 708 -6.83 -49.72 136.74
CA PRO A 708 -7.97 -50.62 136.95
C PRO A 708 -8.93 -50.10 138.04
N ALA A 709 -10.15 -50.64 138.05
CA ALA A 709 -11.13 -50.36 139.10
C ALA A 709 -10.59 -50.69 140.51
N LEU A 710 -10.95 -49.85 141.48
CA LEU A 710 -10.44 -49.92 142.86
C LEU A 710 -10.77 -51.26 143.54
N ALA A 711 -9.82 -51.76 144.32
CA ALA A 711 -9.93 -53.04 145.02
C ALA A 711 -9.49 -52.93 146.47
N ASN A 712 -10.09 -53.75 147.35
CA ASN A 712 -9.68 -53.86 148.75
C ASN A 712 -8.25 -54.39 148.85
N GLN A 713 -7.44 -53.78 149.72
CA GLN A 713 -6.00 -54.04 149.84
C GLN A 713 -5.63 -54.69 151.17
N SER A 714 -4.47 -55.33 151.18
CA SER A 714 -3.76 -55.70 152.42
C SER A 714 -2.42 -54.98 152.56
N ALA A 715 -2.24 -54.37 153.72
CA ALA A 715 -1.00 -53.75 154.17
C ALA A 715 -0.27 -54.68 155.15
N ASN A 716 0.93 -54.31 155.59
CA ASN A 716 1.66 -55.05 156.62
C ASN A 716 2.22 -54.09 157.69
N ALA A 717 2.01 -54.42 158.96
CA ALA A 717 2.35 -53.59 160.11
C ALA A 717 3.86 -53.39 160.20
N ASN A 718 4.28 -52.14 160.38
CA ASN A 718 5.69 -51.71 160.39
C ASN A 718 6.43 -51.92 159.05
N LEU A 719 5.72 -52.14 157.94
CA LEU A 719 6.21 -51.79 156.60
C LEU A 719 5.49 -50.55 156.09
N SER A 720 6.17 -49.80 155.22
CA SER A 720 5.50 -48.86 154.34
C SER A 720 4.54 -49.63 153.43
N PHE A 721 3.25 -49.40 153.63
CA PHE A 721 2.23 -49.73 152.64
C PHE A 721 2.29 -48.71 151.50
N LEU A 722 2.04 -49.18 150.29
CA LEU A 722 1.90 -48.35 149.11
C LEU A 722 0.79 -48.98 148.26
N TYR A 723 -0.25 -48.22 147.97
CA TYR A 723 -1.24 -48.53 146.96
C TYR A 723 -1.24 -47.41 145.92
N ASP A 724 -1.03 -47.79 144.68
CA ASP A 724 -0.91 -46.92 143.52
C ASP A 724 -2.26 -47.00 142.78
N ILE A 725 -3.12 -46.00 142.98
CA ILE A 725 -4.42 -45.94 142.27
C ILE A 725 -4.27 -45.07 141.04
N ASN A 726 -4.69 -45.59 139.88
CA ASN A 726 -4.52 -44.92 138.60
C ASN A 726 -5.88 -44.53 138.02
N GLY A 727 -5.92 -43.35 137.43
CA GLY A 727 -7.00 -42.87 136.58
C GLY A 727 -6.65 -43.12 135.13
N LEU A 728 -7.67 -43.28 134.30
CA LEU A 728 -7.60 -43.00 132.88
C LEU A 728 -8.56 -41.87 132.59
N ASP A 729 -8.02 -40.82 132.00
CA ASP A 729 -8.75 -39.73 131.38
C ASP A 729 -8.69 -39.98 129.86
N ILE A 730 -9.82 -39.85 129.17
CA ILE A 730 -9.93 -40.16 127.74
C ILE A 730 -9.57 -38.97 126.84
N ASP A 731 -9.66 -37.76 127.39
CA ASP A 731 -9.25 -36.50 126.78
C ASP A 731 -7.72 -36.33 126.90
N GLY A 732 -7.14 -37.00 127.91
CA GLY A 732 -5.74 -36.90 128.29
C GLY A 732 -5.46 -35.72 129.20
N ASP A 733 -6.50 -35.15 129.82
CA ASP A 733 -6.38 -33.97 130.68
C ASP A 733 -5.77 -34.31 132.05
N ALA A 734 -5.29 -33.27 132.75
CA ALA A 734 -4.48 -33.43 133.96
C ALA A 734 -5.32 -33.69 135.22
N PHE A 735 -5.77 -34.92 135.41
CA PHE A 735 -6.52 -35.34 136.60
C PHE A 735 -5.68 -35.36 137.89
N THR A 736 -6.36 -35.20 139.01
CA THR A 736 -5.82 -35.20 140.38
C THR A 736 -6.64 -36.10 141.30
N PHE A 737 -6.04 -36.52 142.41
CA PHE A 737 -6.66 -37.37 143.41
C PHE A 737 -6.86 -36.64 144.74
N ASN A 738 -7.96 -36.94 145.43
CA ASN A 738 -8.20 -36.52 146.81
C ASN A 738 -8.89 -37.64 147.60
N ASP A 739 -8.72 -37.64 148.92
CA ASP A 739 -9.24 -38.67 149.82
C ASP A 739 -9.92 -38.05 151.07
N ASN A 740 -10.74 -38.83 151.77
CA ASN A 740 -11.47 -38.38 152.96
C ASN A 740 -10.83 -38.80 154.31
N ALA A 741 -9.64 -39.41 154.31
CA ALA A 741 -9.02 -39.99 155.48
C ALA A 741 -8.23 -38.97 156.32
N THR A 742 -7.95 -39.35 157.57
CA THR A 742 -7.14 -38.55 158.51
C THR A 742 -5.87 -39.25 158.99
N GLN A 743 -5.66 -40.51 158.56
CA GLN A 743 -4.55 -41.36 158.98
C GLN A 743 -3.37 -41.37 157.99
N PHE A 744 -3.62 -40.93 156.76
CA PHE A 744 -2.67 -40.77 155.66
C PHE A 744 -3.17 -39.62 154.76
N ALA A 745 -2.48 -39.37 153.66
CA ALA A 745 -3.00 -38.56 152.55
C ALA A 745 -2.60 -39.22 151.22
N ILE A 746 -3.44 -39.11 150.20
CA ILE A 746 -3.11 -39.50 148.83
C ILE A 746 -2.18 -38.47 148.18
N GLY A 747 -1.23 -38.93 147.37
CA GLY A 747 -0.45 -38.07 146.49
C GLY A 747 -1.34 -37.43 145.43
N ASN A 748 -1.72 -36.17 145.62
CA ASN A 748 -2.72 -35.48 144.80
C ASN A 748 -2.44 -35.50 143.28
N ALA A 749 -1.18 -35.47 142.86
CA ALA A 749 -0.77 -35.56 141.45
C ALA A 749 -0.17 -36.93 141.06
N THR A 750 -0.29 -37.97 141.90
CA THR A 750 0.33 -39.29 141.67
C THR A 750 -0.55 -40.48 141.98
N GLY A 751 -1.69 -40.32 142.68
CA GLY A 751 -2.56 -41.44 143.07
C GLY A 751 -1.98 -42.38 144.13
N ILE A 752 -0.75 -42.12 144.61
CA ILE A 752 -0.07 -42.98 145.57
C ILE A 752 -0.58 -42.71 146.98
N ILE A 753 -1.24 -43.70 147.57
CA ILE A 753 -1.51 -43.78 149.02
C ILE A 753 -0.32 -44.49 149.65
N SER A 754 0.43 -43.82 150.52
CA SER A 754 1.50 -44.46 151.30
C SER A 754 1.54 -44.01 152.75
N PHE A 755 1.61 -45.00 153.65
CA PHE A 755 1.76 -44.82 155.09
C PHE A 755 2.34 -46.10 155.71
N THR A 756 2.80 -46.03 156.95
CA THR A 756 3.30 -47.20 157.69
C THR A 756 2.29 -47.53 158.81
N PRO A 757 1.33 -48.45 158.60
CA PRO A 757 0.38 -48.82 159.66
C PRO A 757 1.12 -49.45 160.85
N THR A 758 0.82 -48.96 162.06
CA THR A 758 1.39 -49.45 163.33
C THR A 758 0.45 -50.34 164.11
N THR A 759 -0.86 -50.28 163.83
CA THR A 759 -1.94 -51.03 164.47
C THR A 759 -2.58 -52.02 163.50
N VAL A 760 -3.12 -53.11 164.05
CA VAL A 760 -3.88 -54.10 163.27
C VAL A 760 -5.34 -53.69 163.28
N GLU A 761 -5.78 -53.09 162.18
CA GLU A 761 -7.14 -52.57 161.98
C GLU A 761 -7.57 -52.71 160.52
N THR A 762 -8.83 -52.37 160.23
CA THR A 762 -9.37 -52.24 158.87
C THR A 762 -9.84 -50.80 158.67
N ILE A 763 -9.33 -50.15 157.62
CA ILE A 763 -9.61 -48.75 157.29
C ILE A 763 -10.51 -48.73 156.07
N SER A 764 -11.60 -47.94 156.11
CA SER A 764 -12.43 -47.62 154.93
C SER A 764 -11.94 -46.34 154.29
N VAL A 765 -11.86 -46.32 152.96
CA VAL A 765 -11.30 -45.21 152.19
C VAL A 765 -12.25 -44.83 151.06
N GLU A 766 -12.59 -43.54 150.99
CA GLU A 766 -13.19 -42.90 149.83
C GLU A 766 -12.13 -42.01 149.17
N VAL A 767 -12.06 -42.08 147.84
CA VAL A 767 -11.21 -41.28 146.98
C VAL A 767 -12.04 -40.68 145.86
N ASN A 768 -11.64 -39.53 145.36
CA ASN A 768 -12.11 -38.99 144.09
C ASN A 768 -10.92 -38.84 143.15
N VAL A 769 -11.10 -39.20 141.89
CA VAL A 769 -10.26 -38.75 140.77
C VAL A 769 -11.03 -37.64 140.07
N CYS A 770 -10.40 -36.50 139.84
CA CYS A 770 -11.04 -35.29 139.32
C CYS A 770 -10.14 -34.62 138.29
N ASP A 771 -10.72 -34.23 137.16
CA ASP A 771 -10.13 -33.24 136.24
C ASP A 771 -10.35 -31.82 136.80
N ALA A 772 -10.27 -30.78 135.97
CA ALA A 772 -10.47 -29.39 136.37
C ALA A 772 -11.95 -28.98 136.54
N VAL A 773 -12.89 -29.85 136.14
CA VAL A 773 -14.32 -29.58 135.94
C VAL A 773 -15.21 -30.64 136.60
N VAL A 774 -14.84 -31.93 136.52
CA VAL A 774 -15.67 -33.08 136.97
C VAL A 774 -14.88 -34.02 137.92
N CYS A 775 -15.59 -34.86 138.68
CA CYS A 775 -15.03 -35.81 139.65
C CYS A 775 -15.76 -37.16 139.63
N THR A 776 -15.00 -38.25 139.72
CA THR A 776 -15.49 -39.63 139.86
C THR A 776 -15.15 -40.20 141.25
N PRO A 777 -16.15 -40.46 142.13
CA PRO A 777 -15.93 -41.04 143.45
C PRO A 777 -15.65 -42.55 143.40
N GLY A 778 -14.86 -43.06 144.34
CA GLY A 778 -14.47 -44.46 144.43
C GLY A 778 -14.19 -44.91 145.87
N PHE A 779 -14.43 -46.18 146.17
CA PHE A 779 -14.45 -46.71 147.55
C PHE A 779 -13.72 -48.05 147.67
N PHE A 780 -12.91 -48.23 148.72
CA PHE A 780 -12.27 -49.50 149.06
C PHE A 780 -11.89 -49.58 150.55
N THR A 781 -11.25 -50.68 150.97
CA THR A 781 -10.77 -50.89 152.35
C THR A 781 -9.33 -51.43 152.39
N ILE A 782 -8.62 -51.22 153.51
CA ILE A 782 -7.22 -51.66 153.75
C ILE A 782 -7.16 -52.48 155.05
N THR A 783 -6.46 -53.62 155.08
CA THR A 783 -6.32 -54.52 156.27
C THR A 783 -4.86 -54.97 156.51
N VAL A 784 -4.36 -55.09 157.75
CA VAL A 784 -2.90 -55.08 158.07
C VAL A 784 -2.28 -56.43 158.58
N GLY A 785 -1.10 -56.86 158.05
CA GLY A 785 -0.33 -58.12 158.31
C GLY A 785 1.23 -58.04 158.50
N PRO A 786 2.12 -58.99 158.02
CA PRO A 786 3.62 -59.03 158.18
C PRO A 786 4.57 -59.02 156.88
N PRO A 787 5.94 -58.90 156.92
CA PRO A 787 6.87 -58.24 155.88
C PRO A 787 7.81 -58.99 154.80
N VAL A 788 8.30 -58.36 153.65
CA VAL A 788 9.13 -58.90 152.43
C VAL A 788 10.14 -57.92 151.60
N SER A 789 10.75 -58.22 150.36
CA SER A 789 11.83 -57.43 149.54
C SER A 789 12.17 -57.81 148.00
N LEU A 790 13.04 -57.09 147.18
CA LEU A 790 13.21 -57.07 145.62
C LEU A 790 14.56 -56.53 144.87
N ILE A 791 14.67 -56.31 143.47
CA ILE A 791 15.51 -55.31 142.56
C ILE A 791 15.96 -55.69 141.03
N LEU A 792 16.26 -54.75 140.02
CA LEU A 792 16.82 -54.96 138.57
C LEU A 792 17.43 -53.72 137.67
N ASN A 793 17.97 -53.85 136.39
CA ASN A 793 18.56 -52.73 135.46
C ASN A 793 18.87 -52.91 133.85
N SER A 794 19.49 -51.95 133.04
CA SER A 794 19.70 -51.93 131.48
C SER A 794 20.84 -51.00 130.73
N THR A 795 20.60 -50.23 129.59
CA THR A 795 21.40 -49.13 128.78
C THR A 795 22.29 -49.38 127.46
N PHE A 796 22.92 -48.44 126.63
CA PHE A 796 22.51 -47.34 125.62
C PHE A 796 23.62 -46.70 124.61
N ASN A 797 23.29 -46.00 123.45
CA ASN A 797 23.97 -44.90 122.56
C ASN A 797 25.19 -45.09 121.52
N SER A 798 25.68 -44.22 120.53
CA SER A 798 25.28 -43.01 119.65
C SER A 798 26.38 -42.34 118.65
N THR A 799 26.07 -41.42 117.64
CA THR A 799 26.90 -40.38 116.79
C THR A 799 27.51 -40.71 115.35
N LEU A 800 28.01 -39.88 114.34
CA LEU A 800 28.22 -38.42 113.82
C LEU A 800 28.62 -38.39 112.24
N PHE A 801 29.09 -37.44 111.32
CA PHE A 801 29.62 -36.01 111.05
C PHE A 801 29.73 -35.71 109.44
N ASN A 802 30.25 -34.71 108.62
CA ASN A 802 30.82 -33.27 108.53
C ASN A 802 31.12 -32.71 107.02
N GLY A 803 31.38 -31.38 106.71
CA GLY A 803 32.04 -30.76 105.45
C GLY A 803 31.36 -29.58 104.60
N THR A 804 32.03 -28.51 104.09
CA THR A 804 31.39 -27.18 103.66
C THR A 804 31.13 -26.82 102.16
N PHE A 805 29.97 -26.19 101.88
CA PHE A 805 29.52 -25.50 100.63
C PHE A 805 28.87 -24.11 100.93
N THR A 806 28.55 -23.29 99.91
CA THR A 806 27.62 -22.14 100.04
C THR A 806 26.45 -22.20 99.02
N ASN A 807 25.23 -22.32 99.52
CA ASN A 807 23.94 -22.21 98.83
C ASN A 807 23.73 -23.04 97.55
N PHE A 808 23.60 -24.35 97.73
CA PHE A 808 22.53 -25.11 97.06
C PHE A 808 21.43 -25.43 98.09
N THR A 809 20.18 -25.16 97.76
CA THR A 809 19.00 -25.64 98.50
C THR A 809 18.24 -26.62 97.60
N GLY A 810 18.22 -27.89 97.96
CA GLY A 810 17.46 -28.93 97.25
C GLY A 810 18.31 -29.88 96.39
N VAL A 811 19.05 -30.78 97.04
CA VAL A 811 19.50 -32.03 96.41
C VAL A 811 19.11 -33.20 97.32
N SER A 812 18.07 -33.93 96.93
CA SER A 812 17.66 -35.17 97.57
C SER A 812 18.42 -36.36 96.96
N VAL A 813 19.18 -37.09 97.77
CA VAL A 813 19.94 -38.27 97.31
C VAL A 813 19.27 -39.55 97.79
N SER A 814 18.76 -40.36 96.86
CA SER A 814 18.25 -41.72 97.14
C SER A 814 19.25 -42.79 96.69
N THR A 815 19.84 -43.49 97.67
CA THR A 815 20.48 -44.83 97.56
C THR A 815 21.46 -45.09 96.40
N VAL A 816 22.75 -45.22 96.74
CA VAL A 816 23.80 -45.71 95.83
C VAL A 816 23.63 -47.21 95.53
N ASN A 817 23.95 -47.63 94.31
CA ASN A 817 24.36 -49.00 94.03
C ASN A 817 25.62 -49.02 93.15
N ASN A 818 26.42 -50.09 93.27
CA ASN A 818 27.87 -50.02 93.06
C ASN A 818 28.32 -50.30 91.60
N SER A 819 28.63 -49.26 90.82
CA SER A 819 29.48 -49.30 89.61
C SER A 819 30.01 -47.90 89.26
N ALA A 820 31.00 -47.82 88.37
CA ALA A 820 31.79 -46.62 88.12
C ALA A 820 30.96 -45.40 87.65
N VAL A 821 31.29 -44.22 88.18
CA VAL A 821 30.62 -42.94 87.89
C VAL A 821 31.61 -41.96 87.26
N SER A 822 31.36 -41.53 86.02
CA SER A 822 31.81 -40.21 85.55
C SER A 822 30.90 -39.17 86.20
N VAL A 823 31.47 -38.14 86.84
CA VAL A 823 30.67 -37.05 87.41
C VAL A 823 30.55 -35.96 86.37
N ASP A 824 29.63 -36.15 85.43
CA ASP A 824 29.27 -35.12 84.47
C ASP A 824 28.48 -34.03 85.21
N TRP A 825 29.11 -32.88 85.42
CA TRP A 825 28.47 -31.78 86.14
C TRP A 825 27.41 -31.13 85.23
N GLN A 826 26.14 -31.29 85.60
CA GLN A 826 25.03 -30.53 85.04
C GLN A 826 24.72 -29.32 85.92
N ILE A 827 24.66 -28.14 85.30
CA ILE A 827 24.13 -26.92 85.93
C ILE A 827 22.76 -26.65 85.33
N ASN A 828 21.71 -26.94 86.12
CA ASN A 828 20.32 -26.80 85.73
C ASN A 828 19.65 -25.70 86.58
N ASN A 829 18.69 -24.95 86.03
CA ASN A 829 17.82 -23.99 86.72
C ASN A 829 18.58 -22.96 87.59
N SER A 830 19.74 -22.47 87.15
CA SER A 830 20.71 -21.76 87.98
C SER A 830 21.03 -20.33 87.51
N ASN A 831 21.62 -19.52 88.40
CA ASN A 831 22.18 -18.19 88.09
C ASN A 831 23.69 -18.18 88.37
N VAL A 832 24.50 -18.11 87.30
CA VAL A 832 25.97 -18.06 87.35
C VAL A 832 26.43 -16.61 87.17
N GLN A 833 27.24 -16.09 88.10
CA GLN A 833 27.75 -14.71 88.00
C GLN A 833 29.24 -14.64 88.36
N LYS A 834 30.03 -13.98 87.51
CA LYS A 834 31.48 -13.75 87.71
C LYS A 834 32.31 -15.03 87.90
N SER A 835 31.90 -16.13 87.27
CA SER A 835 32.53 -17.45 87.40
C SER A 835 33.24 -17.88 86.12
N THR A 836 34.16 -18.83 86.24
CA THR A 836 34.68 -19.61 85.11
C THR A 836 34.08 -21.01 85.16
N VAL A 837 33.44 -21.44 84.08
CA VAL A 837 32.81 -22.76 83.94
C VAL A 837 33.48 -23.50 82.79
N THR A 838 33.92 -24.73 83.02
CA THR A 838 34.75 -25.50 82.08
C THR A 838 34.27 -26.94 81.97
N ASN A 839 34.22 -27.52 80.77
CA ASN A 839 33.86 -28.93 80.54
C ASN A 839 32.51 -29.32 81.21
N THR A 840 31.50 -28.46 81.12
CA THR A 840 30.22 -28.58 81.86
C THR A 840 29.03 -28.63 80.89
N PHE A 841 27.95 -29.31 81.27
CA PHE A 841 26.67 -29.28 80.54
C PHE A 841 25.70 -28.33 81.29
N VAL A 842 25.11 -27.36 80.60
CA VAL A 842 24.37 -26.26 81.23
C VAL A 842 22.99 -26.11 80.60
N VAL A 843 21.94 -26.24 81.40
CA VAL A 843 20.53 -26.19 80.94
C VAL A 843 19.77 -25.12 81.72
N ASN A 844 18.87 -24.37 81.06
CA ASN A 844 17.92 -23.45 81.71
C ASN A 844 18.59 -22.55 82.77
N THR A 845 19.67 -21.88 82.39
CA THR A 845 20.61 -21.23 83.32
C THR A 845 21.04 -19.87 82.79
N ASN A 846 21.07 -18.86 83.66
CA ASN A 846 21.49 -17.50 83.33
C ASN A 846 22.95 -17.28 83.77
N SER A 847 23.83 -16.98 82.82
CA SER A 847 25.24 -16.67 83.01
C SER A 847 25.50 -15.18 82.77
N THR A 848 26.13 -14.48 83.72
CA THR A 848 26.50 -13.07 83.55
C THR A 848 27.94 -12.79 83.98
N ASN A 849 28.63 -11.87 83.28
CA ASN A 849 29.98 -11.44 83.62
C ASN A 849 31.00 -12.59 83.77
N SER A 850 30.79 -13.70 83.04
CA SER A 850 31.42 -15.01 83.30
C SER A 850 32.21 -15.51 82.08
N THR A 851 32.98 -16.57 82.26
CA THR A 851 33.77 -17.21 81.20
C THR A 851 33.38 -18.68 81.07
N LEU A 852 32.83 -19.07 79.92
CA LEU A 852 32.36 -20.42 79.60
C LEU A 852 33.32 -21.04 78.57
N VAL A 853 33.92 -22.19 78.89
CA VAL A 853 34.93 -22.86 78.03
C VAL A 853 34.62 -24.35 77.87
N ASN A 854 34.74 -24.90 76.65
CA ASN A 854 34.52 -26.34 76.38
C ASN A 854 33.17 -26.86 76.93
N SER A 855 32.13 -26.02 76.93
CA SER A 855 30.88 -26.29 77.65
C SER A 855 29.70 -26.28 76.68
N SER A 856 28.81 -27.25 76.84
CA SER A 856 27.57 -27.34 76.06
C SER A 856 26.46 -26.62 76.80
N LEU A 857 25.76 -25.70 76.14
CA LEU A 857 24.69 -24.93 76.74
C LEU A 857 23.38 -25.13 75.96
N THR A 858 22.26 -25.33 76.65
CA THR A 858 20.93 -25.38 76.04
C THR A 858 19.93 -24.54 76.84
N ASP A 859 19.01 -23.87 76.15
CA ASP A 859 17.94 -23.05 76.76
C ASP A 859 18.49 -22.02 77.77
N CYS A 860 19.60 -21.35 77.43
CA CYS A 860 20.41 -20.58 78.37
C CYS A 860 20.41 -19.07 78.09
N THR A 861 20.63 -18.25 79.12
CA THR A 861 20.85 -16.80 78.96
C THR A 861 22.31 -16.46 79.24
N VAL A 862 22.99 -15.69 78.38
CA VAL A 862 24.40 -15.32 78.53
C VAL A 862 24.56 -13.82 78.31
N ILE A 863 25.06 -13.07 79.30
CA ILE A 863 25.17 -11.61 79.24
C ILE A 863 26.57 -11.12 79.64
N ASN A 864 27.17 -10.21 78.87
CA ASN A 864 28.49 -9.62 79.13
C ASN A 864 29.57 -10.66 79.48
N SER A 865 29.62 -11.76 78.71
CA SER A 865 30.41 -12.96 79.04
C SER A 865 31.29 -13.39 77.87
N LEU A 866 32.30 -14.23 78.16
CA LEU A 866 33.20 -14.81 77.17
C LEU A 866 32.86 -16.30 76.98
N VAL A 867 32.62 -16.72 75.74
CA VAL A 867 32.22 -18.09 75.38
C VAL A 867 33.22 -18.68 74.39
N LYS A 868 33.79 -19.85 74.72
CA LYS A 868 34.85 -20.52 73.95
C LYS A 868 34.58 -22.01 73.84
N ASN A 869 34.84 -22.63 72.69
CA ASN A 869 34.65 -24.06 72.43
C ASN A 869 33.24 -24.53 72.87
N TYR A 870 32.25 -24.05 72.12
CA TYR A 870 30.83 -24.06 72.45
C TYR A 870 30.01 -24.75 71.35
N VAL A 871 29.15 -25.67 71.78
CA VAL A 871 27.99 -26.14 71.02
C VAL A 871 26.77 -25.80 71.86
N GLY A 872 25.73 -25.25 71.24
CA GLY A 872 24.50 -25.03 71.97
C GLY A 872 23.31 -24.63 71.13
N ALA A 873 22.14 -24.80 71.76
CA ALA A 873 20.82 -24.66 71.16
C ALA A 873 19.94 -23.74 72.03
N SER A 874 19.07 -22.96 71.40
CA SER A 874 18.02 -22.18 72.09
C SER A 874 18.53 -21.15 73.12
N CYS A 875 19.78 -20.68 73.02
CA CYS A 875 20.33 -19.73 73.98
C CYS A 875 20.12 -18.26 73.55
N PHE A 876 19.92 -17.38 74.52
CA PHE A 876 19.88 -15.92 74.37
C PHE A 876 21.22 -15.31 74.82
N ILE A 877 21.94 -14.65 73.92
CA ILE A 877 23.30 -14.13 74.14
C ILE A 877 23.30 -12.62 73.92
N SER A 878 23.66 -11.82 74.94
CA SER A 878 23.74 -10.35 74.87
C SER A 878 25.13 -9.83 75.24
N ASP A 879 25.61 -8.84 74.49
CA ASP A 879 26.85 -8.07 74.77
C ASP A 879 28.07 -8.94 75.07
N SER A 880 28.15 -10.12 74.45
CA SER A 880 29.10 -11.19 74.79
C SER A 880 30.03 -11.52 73.63
N VAL A 881 31.17 -12.14 73.94
CA VAL A 881 32.17 -12.54 72.93
C VAL A 881 32.14 -14.06 72.76
N VAL A 882 31.95 -14.52 71.51
CA VAL A 882 31.98 -15.93 71.12
C VAL A 882 33.22 -16.14 70.24
N ASP A 883 34.20 -16.89 70.73
CA ASP A 883 35.58 -16.85 70.22
C ASP A 883 36.33 -18.18 70.49
N PRO A 884 36.61 -19.04 69.48
CA PRO A 884 37.23 -20.35 69.66
C PRO A 884 38.77 -20.34 69.63
N PRO A 885 39.46 -20.81 70.68
CA PRO A 885 40.82 -21.30 70.56
C PRO A 885 40.83 -22.76 70.08
N GLY A 886 40.70 -22.98 68.76
CA GLY A 886 41.22 -24.19 68.12
C GLY A 886 40.26 -25.18 67.44
N GLY A 887 38.96 -24.89 67.29
CA GLY A 887 38.12 -25.63 66.31
C GLY A 887 36.61 -25.72 66.62
N THR A 888 35.81 -25.53 65.55
CA THR A 888 34.39 -25.91 65.42
C THR A 888 33.48 -25.58 66.62
N ASN A 889 33.16 -24.29 66.80
CA ASN A 889 31.94 -23.88 67.50
C ASN A 889 30.74 -23.98 66.54
N ASN A 890 29.58 -24.43 67.01
CA ASN A 890 28.32 -24.28 66.29
C ASN A 890 27.26 -23.67 67.21
N VAL A 891 26.83 -22.46 66.89
CA VAL A 891 25.71 -21.76 67.53
C VAL A 891 24.43 -22.08 66.76
N THR A 892 23.62 -23.00 67.28
CA THR A 892 22.39 -23.45 66.63
C THR A 892 21.15 -22.84 67.29
N GLY A 893 20.11 -22.49 66.53
CA GLY A 893 18.78 -22.14 67.07
C GLY A 893 18.75 -21.02 68.12
N SER A 894 19.75 -20.14 68.15
CA SER A 894 20.01 -19.22 69.25
C SER A 894 19.74 -17.76 68.85
N THR A 895 19.55 -16.90 69.84
CA THR A 895 19.35 -15.45 69.68
C THR A 895 20.58 -14.70 70.18
N ILE A 896 21.28 -13.98 69.30
CA ILE A 896 22.45 -13.16 69.62
C ILE A 896 22.09 -11.68 69.44
N VAL A 897 22.27 -10.86 70.48
CA VAL A 897 21.86 -9.45 70.50
C VAL A 897 22.89 -8.56 71.21
N GLY A 898 22.62 -7.25 71.21
CA GLY A 898 23.48 -6.24 71.85
C GLY A 898 24.83 -6.10 71.14
N GLY A 899 25.82 -5.53 71.83
CA GLY A 899 27.18 -5.33 71.31
C GLY A 899 28.01 -6.61 71.16
N SER A 900 27.38 -7.77 70.96
CA SER A 900 28.03 -9.07 70.89
C SER A 900 29.02 -9.15 69.73
N THR A 901 30.12 -9.88 69.91
CA THR A 901 31.11 -10.16 68.86
C THR A 901 31.26 -11.67 68.68
N VAL A 902 30.96 -12.17 67.49
CA VAL A 902 31.12 -13.58 67.09
C VAL A 902 32.31 -13.70 66.15
N LEU A 903 33.26 -14.58 66.48
CA LEU A 903 34.49 -14.82 65.73
C LEU A 903 34.63 -16.31 65.40
N GLU A 904 35.07 -16.64 64.19
CA GLU A 904 35.58 -17.98 63.79
C GLU A 904 34.66 -19.17 64.15
N SER A 905 33.35 -18.92 64.20
CA SER A 905 32.32 -19.84 64.66
C SER A 905 31.24 -20.04 63.59
N ASP A 906 30.68 -21.25 63.50
CA ASP A 906 29.52 -21.50 62.64
C ASP A 906 28.23 -21.08 63.35
N VAL A 907 27.30 -20.46 62.61
CA VAL A 907 25.99 -19.99 63.12
C VAL A 907 24.88 -20.58 62.25
N LEU A 908 23.97 -21.33 62.87
CA LEU A 908 23.00 -22.20 62.18
C LEU A 908 21.59 -21.97 62.74
N PHE A 909 20.58 -21.81 61.87
CA PHE A 909 19.17 -21.61 62.29
C PHE A 909 18.97 -20.51 63.35
N SER A 910 19.83 -19.49 63.40
CA SER A 910 19.92 -18.55 64.53
C SER A 910 19.54 -17.13 64.13
N PHE A 911 19.12 -16.32 65.10
CA PHE A 911 18.82 -14.89 64.94
C PHE A 911 19.94 -14.05 65.54
N VAL A 912 20.46 -13.07 64.80
CA VAL A 912 21.55 -12.17 65.23
C VAL A 912 21.14 -10.72 64.99
N ASN A 913 21.22 -9.85 66.00
CA ASN A 913 20.83 -8.45 65.86
C ASN A 913 21.82 -7.48 66.54
N GLY A 914 22.13 -6.34 65.90
CA GLY A 914 22.98 -5.28 66.46
C GLY A 914 24.45 -5.67 66.73
N SER A 915 24.87 -6.85 66.25
CA SER A 915 26.10 -7.53 66.64
C SER A 915 27.21 -7.38 65.58
N ARG A 916 28.41 -7.87 65.89
CA ARG A 916 29.54 -7.91 64.94
C ARG A 916 30.01 -9.35 64.73
N ILE A 917 30.22 -9.76 63.47
CA ILE A 917 30.54 -11.13 63.09
C ILE A 917 31.73 -11.17 62.13
N VAL A 918 32.78 -11.95 62.42
CA VAL A 918 34.03 -11.98 61.63
C VAL A 918 34.54 -13.41 61.44
N ASN A 919 35.08 -13.72 60.26
CA ASN A 919 35.67 -15.04 59.92
C ASN A 919 34.70 -16.23 60.12
N SER A 920 33.39 -16.02 59.95
CA SER A 920 32.34 -16.94 60.43
C SER A 920 31.40 -17.40 59.31
N THR A 921 31.06 -18.69 59.29
CA THR A 921 29.99 -19.26 58.44
C THR A 921 28.62 -19.00 59.06
N LYS A 922 27.62 -18.63 58.26
CA LYS A 922 26.20 -18.71 58.65
C LYS A 922 25.38 -19.47 57.64
N ILE A 923 24.45 -20.28 58.15
CA ILE A 923 23.58 -21.15 57.36
C ILE A 923 22.15 -21.03 57.91
N ASN A 924 21.16 -20.86 57.03
CA ASN A 924 19.73 -20.82 57.39
C ASN A 924 19.39 -19.83 58.53
N SER A 925 20.14 -18.72 58.64
CA SER A 925 20.10 -17.81 59.79
C SER A 925 19.59 -16.42 59.40
N THR A 926 19.14 -15.63 60.37
CA THR A 926 18.70 -14.23 60.16
C THR A 926 19.63 -13.28 60.88
N ILE A 927 20.12 -12.28 60.16
CA ILE A 927 21.09 -11.28 60.62
C ILE A 927 20.49 -9.89 60.39
N ALA A 928 20.39 -9.09 61.46
CA ALA A 928 19.77 -7.78 61.46
C ALA A 928 20.71 -6.72 62.05
N SER A 929 20.72 -5.51 61.50
CA SER A 929 21.44 -4.35 62.06
C SER A 929 22.91 -4.59 62.43
N SER A 930 23.59 -5.54 61.77
CA SER A 930 24.85 -6.12 62.23
C SER A 930 26.00 -5.85 61.25
N ASN A 931 27.24 -5.88 61.76
CA ASN A 931 28.44 -5.73 60.93
C ASN A 931 29.07 -7.11 60.70
N VAL A 932 29.07 -7.58 59.46
CA VAL A 932 29.58 -8.88 59.02
C VAL A 932 30.83 -8.68 58.18
N THR A 933 31.90 -9.45 58.43
CA THR A 933 33.18 -9.25 57.74
C THR A 933 33.90 -10.56 57.47
N ALA A 934 34.57 -10.67 56.31
CA ALA A 934 35.42 -11.81 55.95
C ALA A 934 34.73 -13.18 56.17
N SER A 935 33.47 -13.28 55.76
CA SER A 935 32.53 -14.30 56.22
C SER A 935 31.85 -15.04 55.08
N ASN A 936 31.33 -16.24 55.36
CA ASN A 936 30.48 -16.99 54.43
C ASN A 936 29.03 -16.95 54.92
N ASN A 937 28.09 -16.54 54.08
CA ASN A 937 26.67 -16.51 54.39
C ASN A 937 25.91 -17.34 53.33
N THR A 938 25.22 -18.40 53.74
CA THR A 938 24.45 -19.28 52.83
C THR A 938 23.02 -19.43 53.34
N ASN A 939 22.02 -19.41 52.47
CA ASN A 939 20.59 -19.47 52.85
C ASN A 939 20.23 -18.47 53.98
N THR A 940 20.87 -17.30 54.02
CA THR A 940 20.87 -16.41 55.17
C THR A 940 20.14 -15.10 54.85
N THR A 941 19.36 -14.59 55.78
CA THR A 941 18.58 -13.35 55.62
C THR A 941 19.29 -12.19 56.32
N LEU A 942 19.98 -11.36 55.55
CA LEU A 942 20.68 -10.15 55.98
C LEU A 942 19.75 -8.93 55.85
N THR A 943 19.57 -8.18 56.93
CA THR A 943 18.68 -7.00 56.98
C THR A 943 19.38 -5.83 57.66
N SER A 944 19.28 -4.62 57.11
CA SER A 944 19.87 -3.38 57.68
C SER A 944 21.34 -3.49 58.12
N SER A 945 22.11 -4.39 57.50
CA SER A 945 23.44 -4.82 57.96
C SER A 945 24.56 -4.27 57.08
N THR A 946 25.82 -4.32 57.53
CA THR A 946 27.00 -3.98 56.72
C THR A 946 27.85 -5.22 56.51
N GLU A 947 27.96 -5.69 55.27
CA GLU A 947 28.84 -6.77 54.83
C GLU A 947 30.16 -6.19 54.27
N THR A 948 31.29 -6.90 54.45
CA THR A 948 32.58 -6.51 53.84
C THR A 948 33.56 -7.68 53.68
N ASN A 949 34.11 -7.85 52.47
CA ASN A 949 35.04 -8.94 52.08
C ASN A 949 34.47 -10.38 52.32
N SER A 950 33.15 -10.53 52.31
CA SER A 950 32.38 -11.76 52.52
C SER A 950 31.98 -12.45 51.20
N VAL A 951 31.57 -13.72 51.30
CA VAL A 951 30.89 -14.47 50.24
C VAL A 951 29.47 -14.78 50.69
N THR A 952 28.48 -14.39 49.89
CA THR A 952 27.05 -14.53 50.23
C THR A 952 26.32 -15.27 49.11
N SER A 953 25.87 -16.49 49.39
CA SER A 953 25.22 -17.40 48.44
C SER A 953 23.78 -17.70 48.82
N ASP A 954 22.87 -17.85 47.84
CA ASP A 954 21.52 -18.39 48.03
C ASP A 954 20.70 -17.63 49.12
N SER A 955 21.02 -16.35 49.31
CA SER A 955 20.68 -15.57 50.51
C SER A 955 19.79 -14.38 50.17
N THR A 956 19.12 -13.82 51.17
CA THR A 956 18.32 -12.59 51.03
C THR A 956 19.05 -11.42 51.68
N ILE A 957 19.30 -10.35 50.95
CA ILE A 957 19.96 -9.13 51.42
C ILE A 957 18.96 -7.97 51.28
N ALA A 958 18.58 -7.34 52.39
CA ALA A 958 17.61 -6.24 52.40
C ALA A 958 18.14 -5.01 53.16
N SER A 959 17.94 -3.82 52.60
CA SER A 959 18.29 -2.52 53.21
C SER A 959 19.73 -2.42 53.75
N SER A 960 20.66 -3.20 53.18
CA SER A 960 22.00 -3.44 53.73
C SER A 960 23.08 -2.75 52.88
N THR A 961 24.28 -2.59 53.45
CA THR A 961 25.47 -2.10 52.73
C THR A 961 26.44 -3.26 52.51
N VAL A 962 27.01 -3.37 51.31
CA VAL A 962 27.74 -4.54 50.82
C VAL A 962 29.00 -4.06 50.09
N ILE A 963 30.20 -4.45 50.51
CA ILE A 963 31.48 -3.82 50.13
C ILE A 963 32.59 -4.85 49.85
N ASN A 964 33.12 -4.86 48.61
CA ASN A 964 34.15 -5.81 48.14
C ASN A 964 33.72 -7.30 48.27
N ASP A 965 32.42 -7.58 48.28
CA ASP A 965 31.87 -8.92 48.53
C ASP A 965 31.71 -9.71 47.22
N THR A 966 31.47 -11.02 47.34
CA THR A 966 31.04 -11.87 46.21
C THR A 966 29.67 -12.45 46.49
N ILE A 967 28.68 -12.10 45.65
CA ILE A 967 27.28 -12.45 45.83
C ILE A 967 26.83 -13.40 44.73
N ILE A 968 26.20 -14.52 45.10
CA ILE A 968 25.85 -15.63 44.18
C ILE A 968 24.41 -16.07 44.46
N SER A 969 23.59 -16.33 43.43
CA SER A 969 22.24 -16.91 43.56
C SER A 969 21.31 -16.22 44.57
N SER A 970 21.50 -14.93 44.84
CA SER A 970 20.91 -14.24 46.00
C SER A 970 19.89 -13.17 45.61
N THR A 971 18.97 -12.85 46.51
CA THR A 971 17.94 -11.81 46.33
C THR A 971 18.34 -10.55 47.08
N ILE A 972 18.61 -9.46 46.36
CA ILE A 972 19.08 -8.18 46.90
C ILE A 972 18.00 -7.11 46.74
N THR A 973 17.59 -6.49 47.83
CA THR A 973 16.53 -5.47 47.86
C THR A 973 16.95 -4.22 48.65
N THR A 974 16.57 -3.03 48.17
CA THR A 974 16.75 -1.73 48.87
C THR A 974 18.17 -1.44 49.39
N SER A 975 19.20 -2.08 48.84
CA SER A 975 20.55 -2.15 49.41
C SER A 975 21.57 -1.26 48.67
N THR A 976 22.76 -1.09 49.24
CA THR A 976 23.89 -0.36 48.65
C THR A 976 25.05 -1.34 48.42
N ILE A 977 25.49 -1.50 47.18
CA ILE A 977 26.56 -2.43 46.80
C ILE A 977 27.75 -1.62 46.24
N THR A 978 28.98 -1.91 46.68
CA THR A 978 30.19 -1.20 46.22
C THR A 978 31.40 -2.13 46.05
N ASN A 979 32.10 -2.05 44.92
CA ASN A 979 33.27 -2.88 44.57
C ASN A 979 33.03 -4.41 44.56
N SER A 980 31.77 -4.87 44.59
CA SER A 980 31.42 -6.29 44.72
C SER A 980 31.22 -6.96 43.36
N ASN A 981 31.37 -8.29 43.34
CA ASN A 981 30.94 -9.14 42.23
C ASN A 981 29.54 -9.70 42.51
N VAL A 982 28.64 -9.68 41.54
CA VAL A 982 27.26 -10.16 41.68
C VAL A 982 26.90 -11.09 40.52
N THR A 983 26.54 -12.33 40.84
CA THR A 983 26.39 -13.44 39.87
C THR A 983 25.07 -14.18 40.09
N LEU A 984 24.32 -14.47 39.02
CA LEU A 984 23.06 -15.26 39.07
C LEU A 984 22.03 -14.77 40.11
N SER A 985 22.04 -13.48 40.43
CA SER A 985 21.31 -12.89 41.56
C SER A 985 20.21 -11.93 41.07
N THR A 986 19.20 -11.68 41.90
CA THR A 986 18.11 -10.73 41.61
C THR A 986 18.33 -9.44 42.38
N ILE A 987 18.25 -8.28 41.73
CA ILE A 987 18.53 -6.96 42.31
C ILE A 987 17.35 -6.01 42.12
N THR A 988 16.81 -5.49 43.22
CA THR A 988 15.60 -4.63 43.24
C THR A 988 15.80 -3.41 44.15
N ASN A 989 15.36 -2.23 43.69
CA ASN A 989 15.42 -0.93 44.37
C ASN A 989 16.79 -0.60 45.01
N SER A 990 17.89 -1.10 44.45
CA SER A 990 19.23 -1.05 45.06
C SER A 990 20.18 -0.13 44.30
N THR A 991 21.17 0.42 45.01
CA THR A 991 22.22 1.27 44.44
C THR A 991 23.54 0.50 44.31
N MET A 992 24.26 0.72 43.22
CA MET A 992 25.46 -0.02 42.83
C MET A 992 26.56 0.93 42.35
N ASN A 993 27.78 0.75 42.85
CA ASN A 993 28.94 1.57 42.49
C ASN A 993 30.22 0.73 42.35
N LEU A 994 30.89 0.80 41.20
CA LEU A 994 32.04 -0.05 40.84
C LEU A 994 31.75 -1.55 40.98
N VAL A 995 30.51 -1.97 40.66
CA VAL A 995 30.04 -3.36 40.76
C VAL A 995 30.26 -4.08 39.43
N SER A 996 30.64 -5.35 39.48
CA SER A 996 30.68 -6.24 38.31
C SER A 996 29.52 -7.23 38.36
N VAL A 997 28.65 -7.19 37.36
CA VAL A 997 27.39 -7.96 37.30
C VAL A 997 27.48 -9.00 36.18
N PHE A 998 27.17 -10.26 36.50
CA PHE A 998 27.23 -11.40 35.59
C PHE A 998 25.93 -12.23 35.67
N ASP A 999 25.24 -12.39 34.54
CA ASP A 999 24.07 -13.27 34.39
C ASP A 999 22.99 -13.06 35.50
N ALA A 1000 22.76 -11.81 35.90
CA ALA A 1000 21.96 -11.41 37.06
C ALA A 1000 20.85 -10.41 36.68
N THR A 1001 19.68 -10.54 37.29
CA THR A 1001 18.45 -9.81 36.93
C THR A 1001 18.33 -8.52 37.73
N ILE A 1002 18.11 -7.38 37.04
CA ILE A 1002 17.94 -6.07 37.70
C ILE A 1002 16.51 -5.56 37.48
N ALA A 1003 15.62 -5.92 38.42
CA ALA A 1003 14.22 -5.50 38.39
C ALA A 1003 14.08 -3.97 38.58
N SER A 1004 14.92 -3.37 39.43
CA SER A 1004 15.07 -1.91 39.53
C SER A 1004 16.34 -1.51 40.27
N GLY A 1005 16.97 -0.40 39.88
CA GLY A 1005 18.12 0.13 40.63
C GLY A 1005 18.79 1.33 39.98
N VAL A 1006 19.94 1.70 40.56
CA VAL A 1006 20.86 2.70 39.99
C VAL A 1006 22.28 2.16 40.02
N ILE A 1007 22.88 1.97 38.84
CA ILE A 1007 24.31 1.71 38.67
C ILE A 1007 24.99 3.04 38.40
N SER A 1008 25.70 3.59 39.39
CA SER A 1008 26.42 4.86 39.25
C SER A 1008 27.75 4.70 38.51
N ALA A 1009 28.35 3.50 38.57
CA ALA A 1009 29.48 3.04 37.77
C ALA A 1009 29.57 1.52 37.90
N GLY A 1010 30.06 0.82 36.87
CA GLY A 1010 30.29 -0.62 36.93
C GLY A 1010 30.44 -1.27 35.56
N THR A 1011 30.53 -2.59 35.55
CA THR A 1011 30.54 -3.41 34.33
C THR A 1011 29.41 -4.43 34.36
N ILE A 1012 28.59 -4.44 33.32
CA ILE A 1012 27.55 -5.46 33.13
C ILE A 1012 28.05 -6.45 32.08
N THR A 1013 28.00 -7.75 32.37
CA THR A 1013 28.24 -8.79 31.35
C THR A 1013 26.94 -9.56 31.11
N SER A 1014 26.49 -9.56 29.85
CA SER A 1014 25.31 -10.30 29.39
C SER A 1014 25.63 -10.98 28.05
N ASN A 1015 25.18 -12.23 27.88
CA ASN A 1015 25.45 -13.06 26.69
C ASN A 1015 26.94 -13.07 26.24
N GLY A 1016 27.86 -13.05 27.22
CA GLY A 1016 29.31 -13.06 26.98
C GLY A 1016 29.94 -11.73 26.55
N THR A 1017 29.18 -10.64 26.48
CA THR A 1017 29.67 -9.29 26.15
C THR A 1017 29.65 -8.39 27.38
N THR A 1018 30.74 -7.68 27.65
CA THR A 1018 30.89 -6.79 28.81
C THR A 1018 30.79 -5.32 28.42
N TYR A 1019 29.87 -4.59 29.06
CA TYR A 1019 29.57 -3.19 28.85
C TYR A 1019 29.97 -2.35 30.07
N ASN A 1020 30.58 -1.17 29.85
CA ASN A 1020 30.76 -0.17 30.90
C ASN A 1020 29.44 0.59 31.06
N ALA A 1021 28.79 0.50 32.23
CA ALA A 1021 27.41 0.95 32.38
C ALA A 1021 27.21 2.02 33.46
N THR A 1022 26.42 3.04 33.13
CA THR A 1022 25.72 3.89 34.08
C THR A 1022 24.22 3.82 33.78
N ALA A 1023 23.45 3.31 34.73
CA ALA A 1023 22.03 2.98 34.54
C ALA A 1023 21.19 3.55 35.68
N SER A 1024 19.99 4.05 35.37
CA SER A 1024 19.04 4.52 36.39
C SER A 1024 17.61 4.17 35.99
N GLY A 1025 17.05 3.12 36.61
CA GLY A 1025 15.71 2.62 36.31
C GLY A 1025 15.59 1.09 36.40
N PRO A 1026 14.44 0.53 36.01
CA PRO A 1026 14.29 -0.89 35.69
C PRO A 1026 14.96 -1.20 34.34
N ALA A 1027 15.71 -2.31 34.24
CA ALA A 1027 16.38 -2.71 33.00
C ALA A 1027 16.59 -4.23 32.96
N ASN A 1028 15.85 -4.94 32.09
CA ASN A 1028 16.04 -6.37 31.92
C ASN A 1028 17.23 -6.65 31.00
N LEU A 1029 18.30 -7.25 31.57
CA LEU A 1029 19.60 -7.33 30.90
C LEU A 1029 19.75 -8.52 29.93
N THR A 1030 18.77 -9.42 29.87
CA THR A 1030 18.77 -10.56 28.92
C THR A 1030 18.50 -10.12 27.48
N ASP A 1031 17.79 -9.00 27.31
CA ASP A 1031 17.18 -8.59 26.04
C ASP A 1031 17.92 -7.40 25.39
N LEU A 1032 19.07 -7.01 25.95
CA LEU A 1032 19.85 -5.84 25.55
C LEU A 1032 20.53 -6.05 24.18
N ILE A 1033 19.85 -5.65 23.11
CA ILE A 1033 20.39 -5.57 21.75
C ILE A 1033 20.86 -4.13 21.51
N ASN A 1034 22.17 -3.92 21.32
CA ASN A 1034 22.70 -2.63 20.93
C ASN A 1034 22.43 -2.36 19.44
N TYR A 1035 21.72 -1.27 19.14
CA TYR A 1035 21.53 -0.79 17.77
C TYR A 1035 22.53 0.33 17.46
N ALA A 1036 22.98 0.43 16.22
CA ALA A 1036 23.81 1.55 15.79
C ALA A 1036 22.93 2.81 15.59
N PRO A 1037 23.35 4.01 16.03
CA PRO A 1037 22.57 5.23 15.93
C PRO A 1037 22.12 5.53 14.50
N VAL A 1038 20.95 6.13 14.32
CA VAL A 1038 20.53 6.65 13.01
C VAL A 1038 21.19 8.01 12.79
N SER A 1039 22.36 8.01 12.14
CA SER A 1039 23.14 9.23 11.91
C SER A 1039 22.50 10.14 10.85
N SER A 1040 22.30 11.42 11.20
CA SER A 1040 21.70 12.42 10.32
C SER A 1040 22.11 13.86 10.70
N PHE A 1041 22.04 14.77 9.74
CA PHE A 1041 22.30 16.21 9.97
C PHE A 1041 21.63 17.12 8.95
N THR A 1042 21.50 18.40 9.31
CA THR A 1042 20.99 19.46 8.44
C THR A 1042 21.98 20.65 8.40
N PRO A 1043 22.40 21.13 7.22
CA PRO A 1043 23.10 22.41 7.08
C PRO A 1043 22.11 23.58 7.03
N THR A 1044 22.51 24.74 7.54
CA THR A 1044 21.72 26.00 7.43
C THR A 1044 21.53 26.48 5.98
N SER A 1045 22.41 26.08 5.05
CA SER A 1045 22.21 26.22 3.61
C SER A 1045 23.12 25.24 2.86
N PRO A 1046 22.65 24.54 1.81
CA PRO A 1046 23.47 23.59 1.04
C PRO A 1046 24.45 24.28 0.06
N SER A 1047 24.22 25.57 -0.24
CA SER A 1047 25.07 26.38 -1.10
C SER A 1047 25.22 27.79 -0.51
N VAL A 1048 26.46 28.30 -0.44
CA VAL A 1048 26.79 29.64 0.07
C VAL A 1048 27.96 30.26 -0.71
N THR A 1049 28.19 31.56 -0.53
CA THR A 1049 29.38 32.23 -1.07
C THR A 1049 30.62 32.01 -0.22
N LEU A 1050 31.80 32.06 -0.85
CA LEU A 1050 33.10 31.94 -0.21
C LEU A 1050 33.25 32.89 1.00
N GLY A 1051 33.61 32.33 2.16
CA GLY A 1051 33.74 33.04 3.44
C GLY A 1051 32.47 33.09 4.30
N SER A 1052 31.31 32.66 3.80
CA SER A 1052 30.10 32.49 4.61
C SER A 1052 30.26 31.38 5.66
N ILE A 1053 29.57 31.53 6.80
CA ILE A 1053 29.43 30.49 7.82
C ILE A 1053 28.26 29.57 7.41
N ILE A 1054 28.50 28.26 7.39
CA ILE A 1054 27.46 27.23 7.40
C ILE A 1054 27.46 26.63 8.81
N THR A 1055 26.31 26.63 9.48
CA THR A 1055 26.08 25.78 10.66
C THR A 1055 25.59 24.41 10.19
N PHE A 1056 26.27 23.35 10.61
CA PHE A 1056 25.83 21.97 10.49
C PHE A 1056 25.34 21.50 11.85
N THR A 1057 24.10 21.03 11.94
CA THR A 1057 23.51 20.52 13.19
C THR A 1057 23.10 19.08 12.98
N SER A 1058 23.55 18.19 13.87
CA SER A 1058 23.12 16.80 13.85
C SER A 1058 21.66 16.68 14.28
N THR A 1059 20.93 15.83 13.57
CA THR A 1059 19.56 15.39 13.84
C THR A 1059 19.53 13.87 14.03
N SER A 1060 20.63 13.30 14.53
CA SER A 1060 20.77 11.86 14.74
C SER A 1060 19.95 11.41 15.95
N THR A 1061 19.38 10.21 15.86
CA THR A 1061 18.57 9.59 16.91
C THR A 1061 19.09 8.20 17.22
N ASP A 1062 19.01 7.79 18.48
CA ASP A 1062 19.28 6.41 18.90
C ASP A 1062 18.02 5.77 19.51
N LEU A 1063 17.96 4.45 19.46
CA LEU A 1063 16.74 3.67 19.71
C LEU A 1063 17.03 2.31 20.37
N ASN A 1064 17.80 2.36 21.45
CA ASN A 1064 18.04 1.21 22.33
C ASN A 1064 16.81 0.92 23.21
N ILE A 1065 16.33 -0.32 23.19
CA ILE A 1065 15.14 -0.80 23.93
C ILE A 1065 15.54 -2.04 24.77
N PRO A 1066 15.08 -2.20 26.03
CA PRO A 1066 14.20 -1.32 26.79
C PRO A 1066 14.89 -0.53 27.92
N GLY A 1067 14.52 0.73 28.09
CA GLY A 1067 14.64 1.44 29.38
C GLY A 1067 15.67 2.58 29.45
N SER A 1068 15.71 3.23 30.61
CA SER A 1068 16.46 4.47 30.88
C SER A 1068 17.95 4.25 31.19
N LEU A 1069 18.63 3.55 30.28
CA LEU A 1069 20.08 3.64 30.14
C LEU A 1069 20.38 5.01 29.51
N ASN A 1070 21.33 5.77 30.09
CA ASN A 1070 21.50 7.18 29.74
C ASN A 1070 22.34 7.34 28.45
N ASP A 1071 21.70 7.13 27.31
CA ASP A 1071 22.37 7.18 26.01
C ASP A 1071 22.99 8.56 25.75
N THR A 1072 24.23 8.58 25.28
CA THR A 1072 25.06 9.78 25.20
C THR A 1072 25.89 9.73 23.92
N LEU A 1073 25.29 10.25 22.85
CA LEU A 1073 25.89 10.25 21.52
C LEU A 1073 27.17 11.11 21.47
N THR A 1074 28.23 10.54 20.90
CA THR A 1074 29.45 11.23 20.54
C THR A 1074 29.49 11.49 19.04
N PHE A 1075 30.00 12.66 18.65
CA PHE A 1075 29.95 13.15 17.27
C PHE A 1075 31.37 13.33 16.71
N LEU A 1076 31.59 12.96 15.46
CA LEU A 1076 32.81 13.24 14.72
C LEU A 1076 32.47 13.73 13.31
N TRP A 1077 32.76 14.99 13.05
CA TRP A 1077 32.60 15.63 11.74
C TRP A 1077 33.92 15.65 10.98
N THR A 1078 33.86 15.44 9.66
CA THR A 1078 34.91 15.85 8.73
C THR A 1078 34.28 16.68 7.62
N PHE A 1079 34.93 17.78 7.22
CA PHE A 1079 34.31 18.78 6.32
C PHE A 1079 34.85 18.76 4.88
N GLY A 1080 35.61 17.73 4.50
CA GLY A 1080 36.20 17.59 3.16
C GLY A 1080 37.41 18.49 2.89
N ASP A 1081 37.69 19.48 3.74
CA ASP A 1081 38.82 20.42 3.62
C ASP A 1081 39.94 20.15 4.64
N SER A 1082 40.07 18.90 5.08
CA SER A 1082 40.94 18.40 6.18
C SER A 1082 40.62 18.90 7.59
N THR A 1083 39.59 19.74 7.79
CA THR A 1083 39.14 20.12 9.14
C THR A 1083 38.09 19.15 9.72
N THR A 1084 38.05 19.07 11.05
CA THR A 1084 37.13 18.21 11.82
C THR A 1084 36.53 18.95 13.01
N ALA A 1085 35.46 18.39 13.60
CA ALA A 1085 34.84 18.88 14.84
C ALA A 1085 34.13 17.74 15.58
N ASN A 1086 33.73 17.96 16.84
CA ASN A 1086 33.21 16.90 17.72
C ASN A 1086 32.01 17.32 18.60
N THR A 1087 31.27 18.35 18.19
CA THR A 1087 30.05 18.83 18.88
C THR A 1087 28.79 18.50 18.06
N SER A 1088 27.62 18.41 18.70
CA SER A 1088 26.34 18.11 18.01
C SER A 1088 25.93 19.18 16.99
N SER A 1089 26.42 20.41 17.12
CA SER A 1089 26.31 21.47 16.11
C SER A 1089 27.66 22.17 15.93
N VAL A 1090 27.99 22.56 14.69
CA VAL A 1090 29.29 23.10 14.29
C VAL A 1090 29.12 24.24 13.29
N ASN A 1091 29.72 25.40 13.59
CA ASN A 1091 29.88 26.50 12.64
C ASN A 1091 31.15 26.32 11.81
N LYS A 1092 31.01 26.30 10.48
CA LYS A 1092 32.09 26.01 9.53
C LYS A 1092 32.16 27.07 8.43
N THR A 1093 33.37 27.59 8.20
CA THR A 1093 33.72 28.42 7.04
C THR A 1093 34.71 27.68 6.14
N TYR A 1094 34.60 27.85 4.83
CA TYR A 1094 35.49 27.27 3.84
C TYR A 1094 36.45 28.31 3.25
N GLY A 1095 37.73 27.93 3.08
CA GLY A 1095 38.80 28.81 2.61
C GLY A 1095 38.93 28.92 1.09
N SER A 1096 38.24 28.08 0.32
CA SER A 1096 38.25 28.08 -1.14
C SER A 1096 36.87 27.73 -1.71
N ALA A 1097 36.59 28.19 -2.93
CA ALA A 1097 35.39 27.79 -3.67
C ALA A 1097 35.52 26.33 -4.15
N GLY A 1098 34.37 25.64 -4.28
CA GLY A 1098 34.29 24.22 -4.62
C GLY A 1098 33.15 23.50 -3.88
N THR A 1099 32.94 22.23 -4.20
CA THR A 1099 32.00 21.36 -3.48
C THR A 1099 32.77 20.44 -2.55
N PHE A 1100 32.41 20.41 -1.27
CA PHE A 1100 33.07 19.62 -0.23
C PHE A 1100 32.12 18.55 0.31
N THR A 1101 32.60 17.33 0.46
CA THR A 1101 31.87 16.27 1.18
C THR A 1101 31.95 16.53 2.67
N VAL A 1102 30.79 16.54 3.33
CA VAL A 1102 30.68 16.64 4.79
C VAL A 1102 30.20 15.31 5.32
N THR A 1103 30.99 14.71 6.22
CA THR A 1103 30.73 13.42 6.82
C THR A 1103 30.52 13.60 8.31
N LEU A 1104 29.40 13.10 8.83
CA LEU A 1104 29.14 12.97 10.25
C LEU A 1104 29.16 11.49 10.62
N THR A 1105 30.10 11.07 11.46
CA THR A 1105 30.04 9.82 12.20
C THR A 1105 29.45 10.09 13.58
N VAL A 1106 28.51 9.25 14.02
CA VAL A 1106 27.97 9.23 15.38
C VAL A 1106 28.24 7.87 16.00
N THR A 1107 28.59 7.88 17.29
CA THR A 1107 28.96 6.69 18.07
C THR A 1107 28.27 6.78 19.44
N ASP A 1108 27.50 5.76 19.78
CA ASP A 1108 26.81 5.59 21.06
C ASP A 1108 27.78 5.23 22.20
N ASN A 1109 27.28 5.13 23.44
CA ASN A 1109 28.13 4.78 24.59
C ASN A 1109 28.51 3.28 24.67
N PHE A 1110 27.79 2.41 23.94
CA PHE A 1110 28.03 0.96 23.87
C PHE A 1110 29.05 0.59 22.77
N GLY A 1111 29.39 1.53 21.89
CA GLY A 1111 30.46 1.44 20.90
C GLY A 1111 30.03 1.07 19.48
N ALA A 1112 28.73 1.04 19.17
CA ALA A 1112 28.29 0.98 17.78
C ALA A 1112 28.41 2.36 17.12
N SER A 1113 28.31 2.41 15.79
CA SER A 1113 28.48 3.68 15.06
C SER A 1113 27.81 3.67 13.70
N SER A 1114 27.45 4.86 13.25
CA SER A 1114 26.80 5.12 11.98
C SER A 1114 27.39 6.36 11.35
N THR A 1115 27.38 6.44 10.03
CA THR A 1115 27.99 7.55 9.28
C THR A 1115 27.06 8.04 8.17
N SER A 1116 26.82 9.34 8.17
CA SER A 1116 25.99 10.06 7.20
C SER A 1116 26.84 11.05 6.42
N THR A 1117 26.51 11.25 5.14
CA THR A 1117 27.30 12.10 4.23
C THR A 1117 26.40 13.03 3.43
N GLY A 1118 26.79 14.31 3.35
CA GLY A 1118 26.18 15.33 2.52
C GLY A 1118 27.24 16.15 1.79
N THR A 1119 26.82 17.21 1.09
CA THR A 1119 27.75 18.12 0.42
C THR A 1119 27.48 19.58 0.79
N ALA A 1120 28.53 20.39 0.74
CA ALA A 1120 28.47 21.84 0.90
C ALA A 1120 29.09 22.49 -0.34
N SER A 1121 28.31 23.28 -1.07
CA SER A 1121 28.79 23.96 -2.28
C SER A 1121 29.14 25.42 -2.00
N ILE A 1122 30.39 25.80 -2.29
CA ILE A 1122 30.96 27.11 -1.96
C ILE A 1122 31.22 27.84 -3.27
N ALA A 1123 30.35 28.79 -3.62
CA ALA A 1123 30.50 29.62 -4.80
C ALA A 1123 31.59 30.69 -4.60
N SER A 1124 32.41 30.95 -5.62
CA SER A 1124 33.28 32.12 -5.63
C SER A 1124 32.43 33.41 -5.59
N ALA A 1125 32.85 34.39 -4.79
CA ALA A 1125 32.16 35.67 -4.71
C ALA A 1125 32.20 36.38 -6.09
N GLY A 1126 31.02 36.60 -6.69
CA GLY A 1126 30.89 37.09 -8.07
C GLY A 1126 31.37 38.53 -8.24
N GLY A 1127 32.60 38.71 -8.71
CA GLY A 1127 33.11 40.02 -9.15
C GLY A 1127 32.50 40.43 -10.49
N GLY A 1128 31.75 41.53 -10.53
CA GLY A 1128 31.14 42.04 -11.75
C GLY A 1128 32.12 42.73 -12.70
N GLY A 1129 32.13 42.31 -13.96
CA GLY A 1129 32.87 42.91 -15.07
C GLY A 1129 32.83 42.03 -16.33
N GLY A 1130 33.08 42.54 -17.54
CA GLY A 1130 33.41 43.93 -17.88
C GLY A 1130 34.25 44.06 -19.16
N GLY A 1131 33.74 43.55 -20.29
CA GLY A 1131 34.49 43.42 -21.56
C GLY A 1131 35.36 42.14 -21.62
N GLY A 1132 35.92 41.76 -22.77
CA GLY A 1132 35.71 42.33 -24.11
C GLY A 1132 36.76 41.93 -25.17
N GLY A 1133 36.41 40.99 -26.06
CA GLY A 1133 37.09 40.77 -27.36
C GLY A 1133 38.40 39.96 -27.37
N GLY A 1134 38.77 39.47 -28.56
CA GLY A 1134 40.07 38.85 -28.87
C GLY A 1134 40.04 37.32 -29.00
N GLY A 1135 40.07 36.81 -30.24
CA GLY A 1135 39.97 35.37 -30.55
C GLY A 1135 41.29 34.65 -30.89
N GLY A 1136 41.15 33.42 -31.39
CA GLY A 1136 42.24 32.46 -31.64
C GLY A 1136 42.26 31.32 -30.61
N GLY A 1137 42.76 30.12 -30.93
CA GLY A 1137 43.35 29.72 -32.21
C GLY A 1137 44.06 28.36 -32.28
N GLY A 1138 43.59 27.32 -31.58
CA GLY A 1138 43.92 25.91 -31.83
C GLY A 1138 45.28 25.34 -31.33
N GLY A 1139 45.27 24.04 -31.00
CA GLY A 1139 46.43 23.14 -31.17
C GLY A 1139 47.26 22.69 -29.96
N SER A 1140 46.93 21.54 -29.36
CA SER A 1140 47.81 20.53 -28.70
C SER A 1140 46.92 19.43 -28.06
N SER A 1141 47.09 18.10 -28.13
CA SER A 1141 48.22 17.15 -28.30
C SER A 1141 49.24 17.15 -27.15
N SER A 1142 49.56 16.04 -26.46
CA SER A 1142 49.16 14.63 -26.59
C SER A 1142 49.53 13.79 -25.35
N SER A 1143 49.00 12.55 -25.25
CA SER A 1143 49.51 11.37 -24.49
C SER A 1143 49.64 11.43 -22.94
N GLY A 1144 49.36 10.38 -22.15
CA GLY A 1144 48.63 9.11 -22.42
C GLY A 1144 49.18 7.84 -21.73
N SER A 1145 48.42 7.24 -20.79
CA SER A 1145 48.53 5.85 -20.25
C SER A 1145 47.45 5.64 -19.16
N SER A 1146 46.37 4.87 -19.35
CA SER A 1146 46.22 3.40 -19.14
C SER A 1146 46.46 2.91 -17.68
N SER A 1147 45.60 2.12 -17.02
CA SER A 1147 44.30 1.50 -17.40
C SER A 1147 43.65 0.70 -16.25
N SER A 1148 42.31 0.70 -16.13
CA SER A 1148 41.47 -0.45 -15.67
C SER A 1148 39.97 -0.11 -15.74
N GLY A 1149 39.12 -1.09 -16.04
CA GLY A 1149 37.73 -0.91 -16.46
C GLY A 1149 36.65 -0.62 -15.40
N GLY A 1150 35.40 -0.65 -15.85
CA GLY A 1150 34.19 -0.37 -15.06
C GLY A 1150 33.05 0.14 -15.93
N ALA A 1151 31.84 -0.42 -15.79
CA ALA A 1151 30.63 0.05 -16.46
C ALA A 1151 29.86 1.05 -15.57
N PRO A 1152 29.09 1.99 -16.12
CA PRO A 1152 28.37 3.01 -15.34
C PRO A 1152 27.02 2.50 -14.81
N PRO A 1153 26.67 2.76 -13.54
CA PRO A 1153 25.32 2.61 -13.03
C PRO A 1153 24.58 3.96 -12.90
N PHE A 1154 23.34 3.97 -13.39
CA PHE A 1154 22.14 4.68 -12.90
C PHE A 1154 22.29 5.98 -12.10
N ASN A 1155 21.72 7.06 -12.67
CA ASN A 1155 21.40 8.29 -11.98
C ASN A 1155 19.93 8.24 -11.53
N VAL A 1156 19.61 8.41 -10.24
CA VAL A 1156 18.23 8.41 -9.73
C VAL A 1156 17.73 9.84 -9.57
N THR A 1157 16.79 10.26 -10.40
CA THR A 1157 16.04 11.51 -10.22
C THR A 1157 14.90 11.33 -9.23
N VAL A 1158 15.00 11.99 -8.08
CA VAL A 1158 13.90 12.08 -7.10
C VAL A 1158 12.88 13.13 -7.58
N PHE A 1159 11.61 12.74 -7.66
CA PHE A 1159 10.51 13.65 -7.94
C PHE A 1159 10.20 14.53 -6.71
N THR A 1160 10.10 15.84 -6.91
CA THR A 1160 9.54 16.77 -5.92
C THR A 1160 8.07 17.04 -6.24
N PRO A 1161 7.12 16.81 -5.32
CA PRO A 1161 5.73 17.22 -5.52
C PRO A 1161 5.62 18.76 -5.57
N LEU A 1162 4.75 19.26 -6.45
CA LEU A 1162 4.47 20.69 -6.59
C LEU A 1162 3.47 21.15 -5.51
N ALA A 1163 3.88 22.09 -4.66
CA ALA A 1163 2.98 22.77 -3.74
C ALA A 1163 2.27 23.95 -4.44
N PHE A 1164 0.94 23.99 -4.38
CA PHE A 1164 0.16 25.20 -4.68
C PHE A 1164 0.05 26.07 -3.41
N PRO A 1165 0.03 27.41 -3.54
CA PRO A 1165 -0.15 28.31 -2.40
C PRO A 1165 -1.64 28.50 -2.08
N GLU A 1166 -2.01 28.31 -0.81
CA GLU A 1166 -3.29 28.81 -0.27
C GLU A 1166 -3.16 30.29 0.14
N THR A 1167 -4.30 30.99 0.24
CA THR A 1167 -4.40 32.37 0.71
C THR A 1167 -5.51 32.49 1.73
N GLU A 1168 -5.17 32.99 2.93
CA GLU A 1168 -6.04 33.18 4.09
C GLU A 1168 -6.85 34.50 4.09
N ASP A 1169 -7.65 34.66 5.15
CA ASP A 1169 -8.54 35.79 5.54
C ASP A 1169 -9.93 35.82 4.86
N GLU A 1170 -11.09 36.04 5.51
CA GLU A 1170 -11.66 35.95 6.89
C GLU A 1170 -13.18 36.40 6.75
N PRO A 1171 -14.08 36.46 7.77
CA PRO A 1171 -14.55 35.42 8.71
C PRO A 1171 -16.10 35.43 9.00
N GLU A 1172 -16.54 34.70 10.04
CA GLU A 1172 -17.69 34.95 10.96
C GLU A 1172 -19.20 34.76 10.56
N THR A 1173 -19.73 33.58 10.96
CA THR A 1173 -20.93 33.28 11.81
C THR A 1173 -22.42 33.64 11.50
N SER A 1174 -23.29 32.74 12.03
CA SER A 1174 -24.70 32.88 12.48
C SER A 1174 -25.87 32.34 11.63
N GLU A 1175 -26.88 31.76 12.33
CA GLU A 1175 -28.08 31.05 11.82
C GLU A 1175 -29.38 31.93 11.94
N PRO A 1176 -30.63 31.41 11.81
CA PRO A 1176 -31.23 30.33 11.01
C PRO A 1176 -32.49 30.83 10.22
N VAL A 1177 -33.40 29.92 9.79
CA VAL A 1177 -34.90 30.03 9.72
C VAL A 1177 -35.56 29.50 8.41
N GLU A 1178 -36.45 28.50 8.56
CA GLU A 1178 -37.47 27.99 7.60
C GLU A 1178 -38.73 28.90 7.56
N PRO A 1179 -39.77 28.78 6.66
CA PRO A 1179 -40.23 27.56 5.96
C PRO A 1179 -40.84 27.77 4.52
N LYS A 1180 -41.43 26.68 3.97
CA LYS A 1180 -42.71 26.56 3.19
C LYS A 1180 -42.74 26.11 1.70
N VAL A 1181 -43.34 24.91 1.56
CA VAL A 1181 -44.53 24.58 0.70
C VAL A 1181 -44.33 24.04 -0.73
N GLU A 1182 -44.71 22.76 -0.84
CA GLU A 1182 -45.07 21.90 -2.00
C GLU A 1182 -46.25 22.43 -2.88
N PRO A 1183 -46.61 21.86 -4.08
CA PRO A 1183 -46.71 20.41 -4.34
C PRO A 1183 -46.44 19.84 -5.77
N LYS A 1184 -46.48 18.48 -5.81
CA LYS A 1184 -46.72 17.47 -6.87
C LYS A 1184 -47.56 17.86 -8.14
N PRO A 1185 -47.61 17.06 -9.26
CA PRO A 1185 -47.52 15.57 -9.30
C PRO A 1185 -46.77 14.88 -10.48
N GLU A 1186 -46.65 13.54 -10.36
CA GLU A 1186 -46.21 12.54 -11.37
C GLU A 1186 -47.34 12.14 -12.36
N PRO A 1187 -47.11 11.17 -13.29
CA PRO A 1187 -47.81 9.89 -13.13
C PRO A 1187 -47.09 8.58 -13.58
N LYS A 1188 -46.76 7.72 -12.59
CA LYS A 1188 -47.19 6.31 -12.41
C LYS A 1188 -47.13 5.24 -13.56
N PRO A 1189 -46.57 4.02 -13.32
CA PRO A 1189 -46.64 2.83 -14.20
C PRO A 1189 -47.81 1.85 -13.90
N SER A 1190 -47.91 0.74 -14.67
CA SER A 1190 -49.05 -0.23 -14.65
C SER A 1190 -48.66 -1.71 -14.53
N THR A 1191 -49.39 -2.48 -13.71
CA THR A 1191 -49.33 -3.97 -13.54
C THR A 1191 -50.60 -4.65 -14.10
N PRO A 1192 -50.70 -6.00 -14.15
CA PRO A 1192 -51.57 -6.68 -13.16
C PRO A 1192 -51.30 -8.18 -12.79
N THR A 1193 -51.79 -8.56 -11.59
CA THR A 1193 -52.37 -9.89 -11.16
C THR A 1193 -51.58 -11.22 -11.09
N ALA A 1194 -51.13 -11.55 -9.86
CA ALA A 1194 -51.72 -12.56 -8.92
C ALA A 1194 -51.77 -14.10 -9.19
N ALA A 1195 -51.20 -14.88 -8.23
CA ALA A 1195 -51.68 -16.18 -7.71
C ALA A 1195 -51.03 -16.46 -6.31
N VAL A 1196 -51.53 -17.42 -5.51
CA VAL A 1196 -51.11 -17.66 -4.08
C VAL A 1196 -51.22 -19.15 -3.68
N VAL A 1197 -50.50 -19.56 -2.61
CA VAL A 1197 -50.63 -20.76 -1.73
C VAL A 1197 -49.71 -21.98 -1.99
N GLY A 1198 -49.09 -22.50 -0.91
CA GLY A 1198 -48.38 -23.80 -0.81
C GLY A 1198 -46.85 -23.68 -0.92
N ALA A 1199 -45.96 -23.94 0.07
CA ALA A 1199 -45.92 -24.61 1.38
C ALA A 1199 -45.19 -25.99 1.41
N ASP A 1200 -44.30 -26.12 2.41
CA ASP A 1200 -43.69 -27.32 3.02
C ASP A 1200 -42.38 -27.96 2.49
N LEU A 1201 -41.82 -28.83 3.35
CA LEU A 1201 -40.40 -29.15 3.63
C LEU A 1201 -39.55 -29.92 2.59
N ASP A 1202 -38.22 -29.79 2.79
CA ASP A 1202 -37.10 -30.76 2.68
C ASP A 1202 -37.14 -31.94 1.67
N ALA A 1203 -36.07 -32.08 0.87
CA ALA A 1203 -34.99 -33.05 1.16
C ALA A 1203 -33.96 -33.25 0.00
N ASP A 1204 -32.68 -33.30 0.39
CA ASP A 1204 -31.53 -34.03 -0.17
C ASP A 1204 -31.12 -34.06 -1.67
N LEU A 1205 -29.81 -33.86 -1.86
CA LEU A 1205 -28.86 -34.47 -2.83
C LEU A 1205 -29.31 -34.87 -4.25
N GLY A 1206 -28.73 -34.22 -5.28
CA GLY A 1206 -28.84 -34.67 -6.67
C GLY A 1206 -27.99 -33.91 -7.71
N ILE A 1207 -26.66 -34.08 -7.70
CA ILE A 1207 -25.80 -33.56 -8.79
C ILE A 1207 -25.87 -34.43 -10.05
N GLY A 1208 -26.31 -33.86 -11.19
CA GLY A 1208 -26.03 -34.45 -12.51
C GLY A 1208 -27.04 -34.20 -13.65
N PHE A 1209 -26.60 -33.39 -14.62
CA PHE A 1209 -26.77 -33.61 -16.08
C PHE A 1209 -28.13 -33.41 -16.82
N THR A 1210 -28.06 -32.55 -17.85
CA THR A 1210 -28.71 -32.63 -19.20
C THR A 1210 -29.96 -31.77 -19.50
N ILE A 1211 -30.16 -31.53 -20.82
CA ILE A 1211 -31.34 -31.01 -21.57
C ILE A 1211 -31.39 -29.47 -21.64
N ILE A 1212 -30.97 -28.78 -22.72
CA ILE A 1212 -31.28 -28.83 -24.18
C ILE A 1212 -32.56 -28.06 -24.56
N LEU A 1213 -32.37 -26.96 -25.31
CA LEU A 1213 -33.29 -26.48 -26.35
C LEU A 1213 -32.49 -25.64 -27.38
N GLY A 1214 -32.63 -25.75 -28.71
CA GLY A 1214 -33.27 -26.81 -29.47
C GLY A 1214 -34.07 -26.37 -30.71
N ILE A 1215 -33.41 -25.81 -31.75
CA ILE A 1215 -33.85 -25.62 -33.17
C ILE A 1215 -32.59 -25.15 -33.94
N LEU A 1216 -32.00 -25.78 -34.98
CA LEU A 1216 -32.46 -26.25 -36.32
C LEU A 1216 -32.66 -25.08 -37.33
N LEU A 1217 -32.10 -25.03 -38.56
CA LEU A 1217 -31.37 -26.00 -39.42
C LEU A 1217 -30.20 -25.34 -40.21
N PHE A 1218 -29.19 -26.16 -40.58
CA PHE A 1218 -28.43 -26.22 -41.86
C PHE A 1218 -27.81 -24.96 -42.53
N GLY A 1219 -26.55 -25.08 -42.97
CA GLY A 1219 -25.94 -24.19 -43.99
C GLY A 1219 -24.51 -24.62 -44.35
N LEU A 1220 -24.29 -25.13 -45.57
CA LEU A 1220 -23.01 -25.69 -46.05
C LEU A 1220 -21.91 -24.65 -46.32
N THR A 1221 -20.67 -25.16 -46.37
CA THR A 1221 -19.54 -24.61 -47.14
C THR A 1221 -19.98 -24.05 -48.51
N GLY A 1222 -19.38 -23.00 -49.06
CA GLY A 1222 -18.06 -22.41 -48.75
C GLY A 1222 -17.14 -22.55 -49.96
N TYR A 1223 -17.37 -21.76 -51.01
CA TYR A 1223 -16.53 -21.69 -52.21
C TYR A 1223 -16.75 -20.36 -52.96
N PHE A 1224 -15.80 -20.04 -53.84
CA PHE A 1224 -15.74 -18.90 -54.78
C PHE A 1224 -15.40 -17.50 -54.26
N VAL A 1225 -14.19 -17.08 -54.65
CA VAL A 1225 -13.75 -15.69 -54.84
C VAL A 1225 -14.63 -14.99 -55.88
N VAL A 1226 -14.92 -13.71 -55.66
CA VAL A 1226 -15.22 -12.74 -56.72
C VAL A 1226 -14.24 -11.58 -56.61
N ARG A 1227 -13.77 -11.08 -57.76
CA ARG A 1227 -12.82 -9.97 -57.91
C ARG A 1227 -13.54 -8.81 -58.62
N GLN A 1228 -12.98 -7.61 -58.53
CA GLN A 1228 -13.17 -6.45 -59.42
C GLN A 1228 -14.39 -5.50 -59.21
N ILE A 1229 -14.02 -4.24 -58.91
CA ILE A 1229 -14.26 -3.01 -59.71
C ILE A 1229 -15.58 -2.22 -59.57
N LEU A 1230 -15.38 -0.92 -59.26
CA LEU A 1230 -16.27 0.26 -59.35
C LEU A 1230 -17.63 0.18 -58.59
N PHE A 1231 -18.07 1.24 -57.90
CA PHE A 1231 -17.61 2.63 -57.82
C PHE A 1231 -17.15 3.02 -56.40
#